data_AF-A0A4Q5XKL2-F1
#
_entry.id   AF-A0A4Q5XKL2-F1
#
_cell.length_a   1.000
_cell.length_b   1.000
_cell.length_c   1.000
_cell.angle_alpha   90.00
_cell.angle_beta   90.00
_cell.angle_gamma   90.00
#
_symmetry.space_group_name_H-M   'P 1'
#
loop_
_entity.id
_entity.type
_entity.pdbx_description
1 polymer ?
#
loop_
_entity_poly.entity_id
_entity_poly.type
_entity_poly.pdbx_seq_one_letter_code
_entity_poly.pdbx_strand_id
1 'polypeptide(L)'
;MRKNEMQSRTSNDAPAKFWSRKLSRALSAAGTLVSGALMLTACGGEATESVGTTSQALSQWRVEAEAFNRYFDSDTAHSGNCGSGPVDAETTTDPKGGTCHVGWTAAGEWLEYDINVPQAGNYDVVLRLAAAQTGRTVHVDVDGLNRSGVLTAPSSGFQAFADRTFNIPLTAGSHVIRVAFDTGSVNFNYLELIQTTAPEVILSGTFATGEDNFFYTDISPDNTVNGAQANGRLQMTLGGTDNTTVQNMRGSYTRMFWVSAYQEVTLSFDYTLEQSCSYETDESSELIATMDTVPLTGTTPYVARILGNGNACPGVSTSGNYKKTFVLAPGKHHLQFVGANSQKTDSTELTTLKVDNVLITGSTTQCTASQSETFTNLCTACDGLLNCQGSCTVSFPSNVGAPCGACGGVVKCDGTCSEPQTAPCGTPPTPEERLRACDKDPRVVAGLVSRDICTGADVFFRETFGGNGRTCASCHPVANNYTIDPPFVAALQASNPNDPLFAAKAGTVLEHLETPDLTSNALILENVDGFQDPANRFVTRSVPHLFSLAITMARDPADGSSSSVVDRTGWSGDGAPGDGSLRSFLDGAINQHFTKRLNRVAGVDFRPATDLERDVVEAFQRSLGRQNELNLAAVSFTNTGAQQGKSNFLDPARGRCGVCHSNAGATFVTSGLNRNFNNGISGQQTLGRLVDYFGPGEDLTLSDGGFGGATLTDPNIDANGIGFFNAFGDGNFNPPPLVEAADTAPFFHNNAEVGSVFQTTLGRVLFFYGTGFQFSSGSATVETLFGPNNISAETTSGIAPMLVVLNAVFNIDLARQRLQAAEKLATDLKTIRPDVQVQLMLLAGEEIEDAIRVLADESVHESERNTLQSVLTQLRTATTGMAWNTRRTLITTALTNLNNVRPLFGSNFNYQLGAGTLMY
;
A
#
# COMPACT_ATOMS: atom_id res chain seq x y z
N MET A 1 -32.23 -53.84 -30.56
CA MET A 1 -32.49 -55.25 -30.21
C MET A 1 -32.33 -55.41 -28.69
N ARG A 2 -33.16 -56.24 -28.03
CA ARG A 2 -33.06 -56.73 -26.61
C ARG A 2 -32.69 -55.70 -25.53
N LYS A 3 -33.60 -55.15 -24.71
CA LYS A 3 -34.33 -55.74 -23.55
C LYS A 3 -33.46 -56.38 -22.44
N ASN A 4 -33.58 -55.80 -21.24
CA ASN A 4 -33.61 -56.35 -19.86
C ASN A 4 -33.68 -55.09 -18.94
N GLU A 5 -34.70 -54.74 -18.12
CA GLU A 5 -35.41 -55.48 -17.04
C GLU A 5 -34.39 -56.10 -16.06
N MET A 6 -34.30 -55.77 -14.76
CA MET A 6 -35.27 -55.54 -13.66
C MET A 6 -34.55 -54.76 -12.49
N GLN A 7 -35.11 -54.31 -11.36
CA GLN A 7 -36.47 -54.11 -10.81
C GLN A 7 -36.38 -53.12 -9.61
N SER A 8 -37.50 -52.48 -9.25
CA SER A 8 -37.68 -51.77 -7.96
C SER A 8 -38.56 -52.59 -7.00
N ARG A 9 -38.66 -52.13 -5.73
CA ARG A 9 -39.50 -52.61 -4.57
C ARG A 9 -38.75 -53.47 -3.53
N THR A 10 -39.01 -53.40 -2.22
CA THR A 10 -39.88 -52.53 -1.38
C THR A 10 -39.41 -52.52 0.09
N SER A 11 -39.94 -51.58 0.87
CA SER A 11 -39.90 -51.45 2.34
C SER A 11 -40.06 -52.74 3.16
N ASN A 12 -39.57 -52.73 4.41
CA ASN A 12 -40.46 -52.85 5.59
C ASN A 12 -39.79 -52.49 6.95
N ASP A 13 -40.68 -52.17 7.90
CA ASP A 13 -40.60 -52.23 9.36
C ASP A 13 -39.90 -51.12 10.21
N ALA A 14 -40.66 -50.71 11.23
CA ALA A 14 -40.39 -49.79 12.35
C ALA A 14 -41.38 -50.21 13.50
N PRO A 15 -41.51 -49.54 14.67
CA PRO A 15 -40.63 -48.60 15.40
C PRO A 15 -40.56 -48.87 16.96
N ALA A 16 -39.96 -47.91 17.70
CA ALA A 16 -40.19 -47.55 19.12
C ALA A 16 -39.56 -48.47 20.21
N LYS A 17 -38.89 -48.01 21.29
CA LYS A 17 -39.16 -47.03 22.39
C LYS A 17 -37.81 -46.73 23.13
N PHE A 18 -37.62 -45.89 24.15
CA PHE A 18 -38.37 -44.91 24.99
C PHE A 18 -37.28 -43.95 25.60
N TRP A 19 -37.50 -42.68 25.94
CA TRP A 19 -38.10 -42.16 27.21
C TRP A 19 -38.42 -40.65 27.11
N SER A 20 -39.14 -40.10 28.10
CA SER A 20 -40.05 -38.96 27.92
C SER A 20 -39.74 -37.65 28.67
N ARG A 21 -40.26 -36.54 28.11
CA ARG A 21 -40.39 -35.19 28.69
C ARG A 21 -41.09 -35.14 30.07
N LYS A 22 -40.88 -34.03 30.80
CA LYS A 22 -41.95 -33.35 31.58
C LYS A 22 -41.83 -31.81 31.50
N LEU A 23 -42.96 -31.14 31.29
CA LEU A 23 -43.16 -29.70 31.56
C LEU A 23 -43.66 -29.50 33.00
N SER A 24 -43.48 -28.31 33.57
CA SER A 24 -44.49 -27.61 34.41
C SER A 24 -44.14 -26.12 34.59
N ARG A 25 -45.17 -25.28 34.81
CA ARG A 25 -45.06 -23.81 34.97
C ARG A 25 -44.97 -23.38 36.44
N ALA A 26 -44.32 -22.24 36.64
CA ALA A 26 -44.60 -21.13 37.58
C ALA A 26 -45.05 -21.40 39.04
N LEU A 27 -44.37 -20.74 39.99
CA LEU A 27 -45.02 -19.97 41.05
C LEU A 27 -44.12 -18.82 41.53
N SER A 28 -44.72 -17.73 42.03
CA SER A 28 -44.08 -16.48 42.46
C SER A 28 -43.85 -16.40 43.97
N ALA A 29 -42.78 -15.72 44.41
CA ALA A 29 -42.70 -15.13 45.76
C ALA A 29 -41.77 -13.90 45.76
N ALA A 30 -42.13 -12.86 46.51
CA ALA A 30 -41.37 -11.61 46.65
C ALA A 30 -40.58 -11.56 47.98
N GLY A 31 -39.57 -10.69 48.07
CA GLY A 31 -38.81 -10.43 49.31
C GLY A 31 -37.91 -9.21 49.17
N THR A 32 -38.02 -8.24 50.09
CA THR A 32 -37.56 -6.84 49.89
C THR A 32 -36.64 -6.35 51.02
N LEU A 33 -35.49 -5.76 50.67
CA LEU A 33 -34.67 -4.76 51.41
C LEU A 33 -34.11 -5.05 52.83
N VAL A 34 -33.25 -4.10 53.26
CA VAL A 34 -32.68 -3.81 54.59
C VAL A 34 -31.39 -4.60 54.90
N SER A 35 -30.17 -4.07 54.79
CA SER A 35 -29.51 -2.85 55.34
C SER A 35 -28.86 -3.03 56.72
N GLY A 36 -27.56 -2.68 56.78
CA GLY A 36 -26.80 -2.36 58.00
C GLY A 36 -26.00 -3.52 58.61
N ALA A 37 -24.78 -3.37 59.16
CA ALA A 37 -23.69 -2.37 59.12
C ALA A 37 -22.70 -2.72 60.28
N LEU A 38 -21.57 -1.99 60.39
CA LEU A 38 -20.55 -1.99 61.46
C LEU A 38 -19.61 -3.23 61.50
N MET A 39 -18.29 -3.11 61.77
CA MET A 39 -17.40 -1.98 62.14
C MET A 39 -16.23 -1.86 61.12
N LEU A 40 -15.70 -0.69 60.74
CA LEU A 40 -14.81 0.22 61.50
C LEU A 40 -13.52 -0.49 62.01
N THR A 41 -12.28 -0.01 61.80
CA THR A 41 -11.81 1.39 62.03
C THR A 41 -10.43 1.71 61.39
N ALA A 42 -10.35 2.82 60.64
CA ALA A 42 -9.23 3.79 60.47
C ALA A 42 -7.81 3.33 59.98
N CYS A 43 -6.92 4.21 59.46
CA CYS A 43 -6.94 5.68 59.37
C CYS A 43 -6.03 6.24 58.24
N GLY A 44 -6.45 7.34 57.59
CA GLY A 44 -5.63 8.45 56.99
C GLY A 44 -4.48 8.17 56.00
N GLY A 45 -4.18 9.02 55.02
CA GLY A 45 -4.79 10.30 54.64
C GLY A 45 -4.10 10.89 53.39
N GLU A 46 -4.73 11.86 52.74
CA GLU A 46 -4.27 12.46 51.46
C GLU A 46 -3.14 13.49 51.66
N ALA A 47 -2.24 13.59 50.67
CA ALA A 47 -1.71 14.87 50.16
C ALA A 47 -1.01 14.68 48.81
N THR A 48 -1.11 15.68 47.94
CA THR A 48 -0.59 15.75 46.58
C THR A 48 0.87 16.20 46.51
N GLU A 49 1.64 15.70 45.53
CA GLU A 49 2.53 16.56 44.73
C GLU A 49 2.87 15.93 43.37
N SER A 50 3.18 16.76 42.38
CA SER A 50 3.41 16.37 40.99
C SER A 50 4.90 16.24 40.67
N VAL A 51 5.29 15.13 40.03
CA VAL A 51 6.50 15.08 39.20
C VAL A 51 6.14 14.37 37.90
N GLY A 52 6.32 15.06 36.78
CA GLY A 52 6.16 14.45 35.46
C GLY A 52 7.43 13.70 35.07
N THR A 53 7.28 12.56 34.40
CA THR A 53 8.36 11.99 33.58
C THR A 53 7.89 11.93 32.13
N THR A 54 8.64 12.63 31.30
CA THR A 54 8.55 12.62 29.84
C THR A 54 8.57 11.20 29.29
N SER A 55 7.72 10.94 28.30
CA SER A 55 8.06 9.96 27.26
C SER A 55 9.41 10.35 26.66
N GLN A 56 10.44 9.55 26.91
CA GLN A 56 11.71 9.61 26.20
C GLN A 56 11.97 8.26 25.52
N ALA A 57 12.75 8.33 24.46
CA ALA A 57 12.97 7.28 23.48
C ALA A 57 13.54 5.98 24.07
N LEU A 58 13.44 4.91 23.28
CA LEU A 58 14.22 3.69 23.47
C LEU A 58 15.72 4.01 23.35
N SER A 59 16.42 4.13 24.47
CA SER A 59 17.87 4.25 24.51
C SER A 59 18.49 3.46 25.67
N GLN A 60 19.19 2.38 25.30
CA GLN A 60 20.46 1.89 25.88
C GLN A 60 20.53 1.58 27.40
N TRP A 61 20.95 0.35 27.72
CA TRP A 61 21.26 -0.06 29.09
C TRP A 61 22.73 0.25 29.40
N ARG A 62 23.01 1.49 29.80
CA ARG A 62 24.35 1.91 30.24
C ARG A 62 24.47 1.88 31.76
N VAL A 63 25.61 1.36 32.23
CA VAL A 63 25.98 1.21 33.64
C VAL A 63 27.39 1.75 33.82
N GLU A 64 27.55 2.81 34.61
CA GLU A 64 28.87 3.37 34.94
C GLU A 64 29.69 2.38 35.79
N ALA A 65 31.01 2.41 35.67
CA ALA A 65 31.89 1.41 36.28
C ALA A 65 31.87 1.43 37.82
N GLU A 66 31.59 2.58 38.44
CA GLU A 66 31.40 2.69 39.88
C GLU A 66 30.07 2.09 40.39
N ALA A 67 29.14 1.72 39.50
CA ALA A 67 27.81 1.22 39.83
C ALA A 67 27.71 -0.32 39.87
N PHE A 68 28.78 -0.99 40.33
CA PHE A 68 28.85 -2.45 40.46
C PHE A 68 27.98 -2.98 41.61
N ASN A 69 27.47 -4.21 41.45
CA ASN A 69 26.74 -4.94 42.48
C ASN A 69 27.68 -5.76 43.37
N ARG A 70 28.77 -6.29 42.80
CA ARG A 70 29.81 -7.09 43.47
C ARG A 70 31.18 -6.78 42.84
N TYR A 71 32.26 -7.03 43.57
CA TYR A 71 33.61 -6.69 43.14
C TYR A 71 34.64 -7.60 43.83
N PHE A 72 35.84 -7.64 43.27
CA PHE A 72 37.06 -8.05 43.96
C PHE A 72 38.15 -7.03 43.66
N ASP A 73 38.54 -6.30 44.71
CA ASP A 73 39.71 -5.44 44.76
C ASP A 73 40.83 -6.20 45.48
N SER A 74 42.07 -6.08 45.01
CA SER A 74 43.21 -6.82 45.56
C SER A 74 43.87 -6.13 46.75
N ASP A 75 43.55 -4.86 47.02
CA ASP A 75 43.93 -4.18 48.24
C ASP A 75 42.71 -3.62 49.02
N THR A 76 42.94 -2.71 49.95
CA THR A 76 41.89 -2.20 50.88
C THR A 76 41.97 -0.68 51.09
N ALA A 77 42.84 0.00 50.34
CA ALA A 77 42.82 1.45 50.20
C ALA A 77 41.70 1.86 49.23
N HIS A 78 41.54 3.17 49.08
CA HIS A 78 40.78 3.76 47.98
C HIS A 78 41.68 4.85 47.39
N SER A 79 42.24 4.57 46.22
CA SER A 79 43.06 5.48 45.42
C SER A 79 42.18 6.32 44.51
N GLY A 80 42.49 7.60 44.43
CA GLY A 80 41.79 8.56 43.59
C GLY A 80 41.06 9.62 44.40
N ASN A 81 40.06 10.24 43.77
CA ASN A 81 39.32 11.39 44.31
C ASN A 81 37.80 11.28 44.07
N CYS A 82 37.29 10.14 43.59
CA CYS A 82 35.86 9.94 43.40
C CYS A 82 35.26 9.00 44.45
N GLY A 83 34.44 9.59 45.32
CA GLY A 83 33.71 8.85 46.34
C GLY A 83 34.59 8.43 47.51
N SER A 84 34.18 7.34 48.15
CA SER A 84 34.91 6.65 49.22
C SER A 84 34.54 5.16 49.21
N GLY A 85 34.40 4.62 48.00
CA GLY A 85 33.96 3.25 47.76
C GLY A 85 35.09 2.24 48.01
N PRO A 86 34.78 0.93 47.95
CA PRO A 86 35.75 -0.12 48.19
C PRO A 86 36.55 -0.53 46.92
N VAL A 87 36.50 0.27 45.87
CA VAL A 87 37.31 0.14 44.66
C VAL A 87 37.94 1.48 44.32
N ASP A 88 39.10 1.46 43.67
CA ASP A 88 39.84 2.66 43.30
C ASP A 88 39.16 3.45 42.16
N ALA A 89 38.88 4.74 42.38
CA ALA A 89 38.14 5.57 41.41
C ALA A 89 38.53 7.06 41.45
N GLU A 90 38.63 7.67 40.27
CA GLU A 90 38.86 9.11 40.12
C GLU A 90 37.83 9.78 39.21
N THR A 91 37.73 11.10 39.32
CA THR A 91 36.94 11.95 38.43
C THR A 91 37.41 11.81 36.99
N THR A 92 36.49 11.57 36.06
CA THR A 92 36.84 11.44 34.63
C THR A 92 36.83 12.80 33.93
N THR A 93 37.68 12.94 32.92
CA THR A 93 37.66 14.07 31.96
C THR A 93 37.09 13.65 30.60
N ASP A 94 36.62 12.41 30.48
CA ASP A 94 36.04 11.86 29.28
C ASP A 94 34.69 12.54 28.93
N PRO A 95 34.57 13.23 27.79
CA PRO A 95 33.32 13.92 27.42
C PRO A 95 32.15 12.98 27.10
N LYS A 96 32.40 11.66 27.03
CA LYS A 96 31.36 10.62 26.93
C LYS A 96 31.16 9.83 28.23
N GLY A 97 31.98 10.05 29.25
CA GLY A 97 31.97 9.29 30.50
C GLY A 97 30.92 9.75 31.50
N GLY A 98 30.89 9.07 32.65
CA GLY A 98 30.09 9.48 33.82
C GLY A 98 30.75 10.64 34.59
N THR A 99 30.53 10.70 35.90
CA THR A 99 31.29 11.62 36.77
C THR A 99 32.69 11.06 37.06
N CYS A 100 32.81 9.72 37.09
CA CYS A 100 33.98 9.02 37.53
C CYS A 100 34.32 7.85 36.59
N HIS A 101 35.39 7.14 36.92
CA HIS A 101 35.73 5.85 36.35
C HIS A 101 36.55 5.06 37.37
N VAL A 102 36.52 3.73 37.26
CA VAL A 102 37.38 2.85 38.07
C VAL A 102 38.79 2.85 37.47
N GLY A 103 39.80 2.97 38.32
CA GLY A 103 41.21 3.08 37.95
C GLY A 103 42.11 2.23 38.86
N TRP A 104 43.43 2.42 38.78
CA TRP A 104 44.47 1.73 39.58
C TRP A 104 44.48 0.19 39.57
N THR A 105 43.57 -0.43 38.82
CA THR A 105 43.32 -1.88 38.77
C THR A 105 44.57 -2.76 38.74
N ALA A 106 44.51 -3.91 39.40
CA ALA A 106 45.50 -4.97 39.37
C ALA A 106 45.03 -6.18 38.53
N ALA A 107 45.98 -7.09 38.22
CA ALA A 107 45.66 -8.30 37.47
C ALA A 107 44.90 -9.31 38.36
N GLY A 108 43.72 -9.74 37.91
CA GLY A 108 42.85 -10.66 38.64
C GLY A 108 41.69 -9.99 39.39
N GLU A 109 41.61 -8.66 39.38
CA GLU A 109 40.47 -7.90 39.88
C GLU A 109 39.28 -7.96 38.94
N TRP A 110 38.08 -7.71 39.46
CA TRP A 110 36.86 -7.71 38.64
C TRP A 110 35.72 -6.93 39.29
N LEU A 111 34.78 -6.51 38.43
CA LEU A 111 33.51 -5.85 38.80
C LEU A 111 32.35 -6.64 38.21
N GLU A 112 31.27 -6.82 38.96
CA GLU A 112 30.06 -7.54 38.54
C GLU A 112 28.81 -6.66 38.60
N TYR A 113 27.97 -6.81 37.58
CA TYR A 113 26.74 -6.06 37.36
C TYR A 113 25.57 -7.02 37.19
N ASP A 114 24.51 -6.80 37.95
CA ASP A 114 23.23 -7.47 37.80
C ASP A 114 22.38 -6.70 36.78
N ILE A 115 22.13 -7.31 35.62
CA ILE A 115 21.32 -6.72 34.56
C ILE A 115 20.00 -7.48 34.40
N ASN A 116 18.97 -6.81 33.90
CA ASN A 116 17.70 -7.46 33.53
C ASN A 116 17.34 -7.16 32.08
N VAL A 117 17.48 -8.18 31.24
CA VAL A 117 17.26 -8.11 29.79
C VAL A 117 15.76 -8.26 29.50
N PRO A 118 15.11 -7.29 28.83
CA PRO A 118 13.65 -7.33 28.63
C PRO A 118 13.20 -8.30 27.54
N GLN A 119 14.08 -8.59 26.56
CA GLN A 119 13.77 -9.40 25.39
C GLN A 119 15.00 -10.24 25.00
N ALA A 120 14.80 -11.51 24.64
CA ALA A 120 15.89 -12.32 24.12
C ALA A 120 16.36 -11.79 22.76
N GLY A 121 17.67 -11.76 22.53
CA GLY A 121 18.26 -11.25 21.30
C GLY A 121 19.78 -11.21 21.35
N ASN A 122 20.41 -10.73 20.28
CA ASN A 122 21.82 -10.40 20.29
C ASN A 122 22.00 -8.97 20.81
N TYR A 123 23.08 -8.73 21.54
CA TYR A 123 23.44 -7.46 22.16
C TYR A 123 24.92 -7.17 21.92
N ASP A 124 25.21 -5.96 21.46
CA ASP A 124 26.56 -5.41 21.49
C ASP A 124 26.85 -4.91 22.91
N VAL A 125 27.87 -5.49 23.53
CA VAL A 125 28.43 -5.03 24.81
C VAL A 125 29.56 -4.07 24.50
N VAL A 126 29.42 -2.83 24.93
CA VAL A 126 30.42 -1.78 24.79
C VAL A 126 31.10 -1.57 26.15
N LEU A 127 32.41 -1.78 26.23
CA LEU A 127 33.24 -1.33 27.34
C LEU A 127 33.99 -0.06 26.95
N ARG A 128 33.91 1.00 27.74
CA ARG A 128 34.71 2.21 27.54
C ARG A 128 35.95 2.21 28.43
N LEU A 129 37.12 2.03 27.81
CA LEU A 129 38.38 1.70 28.48
C LEU A 129 39.49 2.72 28.16
N ALA A 130 40.45 2.89 29.07
CA ALA A 130 41.67 3.67 28.89
C ALA A 130 42.88 2.99 29.56
N ALA A 131 44.08 3.21 29.03
CA ALA A 131 45.34 2.78 29.63
C ALA A 131 46.50 3.68 29.17
N ALA A 132 47.55 3.82 29.97
CA ALA A 132 48.76 4.55 29.57
C ALA A 132 49.82 3.66 28.90
N GLN A 133 49.78 2.34 29.09
CA GLN A 133 50.74 1.40 28.50
C GLN A 133 50.08 0.49 27.46
N THR A 134 50.87 0.02 26.49
CA THR A 134 50.46 -0.99 25.51
C THR A 134 50.24 -2.36 26.15
N GLY A 135 49.36 -3.16 25.57
CA GLY A 135 49.18 -4.57 25.95
C GLY A 135 48.41 -4.78 27.25
N ARG A 136 47.55 -3.83 27.64
CA ARG A 136 46.63 -3.98 28.77
C ARG A 136 45.30 -4.56 28.31
N THR A 137 44.78 -5.54 29.03
CA THR A 137 43.65 -6.36 28.59
C THR A 137 42.64 -6.61 29.70
N VAL A 138 41.40 -6.83 29.26
CA VAL A 138 40.25 -7.24 30.07
C VAL A 138 39.46 -8.30 29.32
N HIS A 139 38.59 -9.03 30.02
CA HIS A 139 37.54 -9.83 29.40
C HIS A 139 36.21 -9.66 30.13
N VAL A 140 35.16 -10.18 29.52
CA VAL A 140 33.79 -10.16 30.06
C VAL A 140 33.25 -11.58 30.15
N ASP A 141 32.88 -11.98 31.36
CA ASP A 141 32.05 -13.16 31.59
C ASP A 141 30.57 -12.75 31.64
N VAL A 142 29.70 -13.62 31.10
CA VAL A 142 28.25 -13.53 31.32
C VAL A 142 27.78 -14.85 31.89
N ASP A 143 27.13 -14.78 33.05
CA ASP A 143 26.70 -15.92 33.88
C ASP A 143 27.84 -16.91 34.18
N GLY A 144 29.05 -16.38 34.38
CA GLY A 144 30.26 -17.15 34.67
C GLY A 144 30.93 -17.81 33.45
N LEU A 145 30.52 -17.46 32.23
CA LEU A 145 31.14 -17.92 30.99
C LEU A 145 31.78 -16.74 30.24
N ASN A 146 33.09 -16.82 29.95
CA ASN A 146 33.79 -15.82 29.14
C ASN A 146 33.16 -15.72 27.75
N ARG A 147 32.65 -14.53 27.39
CA ARG A 147 31.97 -14.27 26.12
C ARG A 147 32.74 -13.35 25.17
N SER A 148 33.59 -12.47 25.68
CA SER A 148 34.33 -11.51 24.84
C SER A 148 35.62 -12.08 24.25
N GLY A 149 36.23 -13.09 24.88
CA GLY A 149 37.66 -13.31 24.76
C GLY A 149 38.46 -12.13 25.32
N VAL A 150 39.76 -12.05 24.98
CA VAL A 150 40.65 -11.00 25.49
C VAL A 150 40.48 -9.70 24.69
N LEU A 151 40.08 -8.62 25.35
CA LEU A 151 39.92 -7.28 24.80
C LEU A 151 41.09 -6.38 25.21
N THR A 152 41.76 -5.74 24.25
CA THR A 152 42.91 -4.84 24.53
C THR A 152 42.48 -3.39 24.71
N ALA A 153 42.70 -2.82 25.90
CA ALA A 153 42.45 -1.42 26.22
C ALA A 153 43.32 -0.46 25.35
N PRO A 154 42.86 0.75 25.03
CA PRO A 154 43.63 1.72 24.25
C PRO A 154 44.79 2.28 25.09
N SER A 155 45.98 2.38 24.50
CA SER A 155 47.21 2.82 25.20
C SER A 155 47.54 4.31 24.97
N SER A 156 46.52 5.16 24.98
CA SER A 156 46.60 6.60 24.67
C SER A 156 46.77 7.52 25.89
N GLY A 157 46.77 6.94 27.10
CA GLY A 157 46.78 7.67 28.37
C GLY A 157 45.60 7.28 29.26
N PHE A 158 45.74 7.39 30.59
CA PHE A 158 44.73 6.96 31.57
C PHE A 158 43.37 7.67 31.45
N GLN A 159 43.33 8.85 30.84
CA GLN A 159 42.11 9.64 30.62
C GLN A 159 41.68 9.66 29.14
N ALA A 160 42.35 8.89 28.27
CA ALA A 160 42.11 8.87 26.82
C ALA A 160 41.27 7.65 26.41
N PHE A 161 39.99 7.69 26.76
CA PHE A 161 39.05 6.57 26.63
C PHE A 161 38.59 6.28 25.19
N ALA A 162 38.53 4.99 24.86
CA ALA A 162 37.92 4.49 23.63
C ALA A 162 37.14 3.20 23.88
N ASP A 163 36.15 2.97 23.01
CA ASP A 163 35.19 1.90 23.15
C ASP A 163 35.77 0.56 22.65
N ARG A 164 35.34 -0.54 23.28
CA ARG A 164 35.56 -1.93 22.83
C ARG A 164 34.23 -2.65 22.81
N THR A 165 33.83 -3.07 21.62
CA THR A 165 32.52 -3.68 21.37
C THR A 165 32.68 -5.13 20.96
N PHE A 166 31.83 -6.00 21.50
CA PHE A 166 31.68 -7.39 21.08
C PHE A 166 30.22 -7.81 21.20
N ASN A 167 29.77 -8.72 20.33
CA ASN A 167 28.37 -9.15 20.27
C ASN A 167 28.15 -10.44 21.06
N ILE A 168 27.05 -10.54 21.80
CA ILE A 168 26.64 -11.74 22.55
C ILE A 168 25.14 -12.01 22.41
N PRO A 169 24.70 -13.29 22.39
CA PRO A 169 23.30 -13.63 22.60
C PRO A 169 22.96 -13.56 24.09
N LEU A 170 21.87 -12.87 24.43
CA LEU A 170 21.25 -12.84 25.77
C LEU A 170 19.81 -13.34 25.69
N THR A 171 19.34 -13.98 26.77
CA THR A 171 17.93 -14.35 26.94
C THR A 171 17.17 -13.22 27.63
N ALA A 172 15.83 -13.26 27.60
CA ALA A 172 15.04 -12.39 28.47
C ALA A 172 15.16 -12.87 29.93
N GLY A 173 15.33 -11.94 30.86
CA GLY A 173 15.49 -12.20 32.29
C GLY A 173 16.77 -11.62 32.88
N SER A 174 17.08 -12.02 34.11
CA SER A 174 18.25 -11.52 34.84
C SER A 174 19.53 -12.25 34.45
N HIS A 175 20.61 -11.49 34.24
CA HIS A 175 21.94 -11.99 33.90
C HIS A 175 23.00 -11.30 34.80
N VAL A 176 24.13 -11.97 35.01
CA VAL A 176 25.29 -11.38 35.69
C VAL A 176 26.40 -11.15 34.67
N ILE A 177 26.83 -9.89 34.51
CA ILE A 177 28.01 -9.55 33.71
C ILE A 177 29.18 -9.26 34.65
N ARG A 178 30.32 -9.93 34.46
CA ARG A 178 31.59 -9.62 35.11
C ARG A 178 32.55 -9.00 34.11
N VAL A 179 33.11 -7.84 34.41
CA VAL A 179 34.29 -7.29 33.72
C VAL A 179 35.51 -7.64 34.56
N ALA A 180 36.45 -8.40 33.99
CA ALA A 180 37.64 -8.90 34.68
C ALA A 180 38.93 -8.31 34.08
N PHE A 181 39.82 -7.84 34.94
CA PHE A 181 41.08 -7.21 34.57
C PHE A 181 42.20 -8.26 34.46
N ASP A 182 42.39 -8.80 33.25
CA ASP A 182 43.48 -9.75 32.95
C ASP A 182 44.86 -9.16 33.25
N THR A 183 44.99 -7.84 33.07
CA THR A 183 46.15 -7.05 33.48
C THR A 183 45.70 -5.82 34.24
N GLY A 184 46.47 -5.42 35.25
CA GLY A 184 46.27 -4.13 35.90
C GLY A 184 46.63 -2.91 35.03
N SER A 185 46.40 -1.72 35.56
CA SER A 185 46.57 -0.42 34.90
C SER A 185 45.61 -0.17 33.73
N VAL A 186 44.38 -0.66 33.85
CA VAL A 186 43.26 -0.31 32.96
C VAL A 186 42.27 0.56 33.74
N ASN A 187 41.91 1.70 33.16
CA ASN A 187 40.82 2.54 33.62
C ASN A 187 39.54 2.17 32.85
N PHE A 188 38.42 2.07 33.54
CA PHE A 188 37.14 1.60 32.99
C PHE A 188 36.01 2.56 33.39
N ASN A 189 35.30 3.09 32.39
CA ASN A 189 34.32 4.18 32.58
C ASN A 189 32.88 3.66 32.67
N TYR A 190 32.44 2.86 31.69
CA TYR A 190 31.11 2.27 31.68
C TYR A 190 31.03 1.00 30.83
N LEU A 191 30.06 0.15 31.16
CA LEU A 191 29.52 -0.88 30.29
C LEU A 191 28.18 -0.41 29.71
N GLU A 192 27.92 -0.71 28.44
CA GLU A 192 26.65 -0.41 27.78
C GLU A 192 26.19 -1.60 26.94
N LEU A 193 24.89 -1.93 27.01
CA LEU A 193 24.26 -2.96 26.19
C LEU A 193 23.34 -2.32 25.16
N ILE A 194 23.63 -2.62 23.90
CA ILE A 194 22.88 -2.16 22.73
C ILE A 194 22.25 -3.39 22.09
N GLN A 195 20.93 -3.52 22.13
CA GLN A 195 20.23 -4.64 21.48
C GLN A 195 20.45 -4.54 19.96
N THR A 196 21.14 -5.50 19.37
CA THR A 196 21.26 -5.59 17.92
C THR A 196 19.99 -6.23 17.39
N THR A 197 19.10 -5.42 16.83
CA THR A 197 17.96 -5.92 16.06
C THR A 197 18.48 -6.75 14.88
N ALA A 198 17.99 -7.98 14.73
CA ALA A 198 18.23 -8.74 13.51
C ALA A 198 17.66 -7.96 12.31
N PRO A 199 18.34 -7.95 11.15
CA PRO A 199 17.79 -7.31 9.97
C PRO A 199 16.41 -7.90 9.62
N GLU A 200 15.43 -7.03 9.38
CA GLU A 200 14.07 -7.44 9.00
C GLU A 200 14.13 -8.20 7.67
N VAL A 201 13.61 -9.43 7.61
CA VAL A 201 13.54 -10.18 6.35
C VAL A 201 12.33 -9.69 5.56
N ILE A 202 12.56 -8.74 4.66
CA ILE A 202 11.54 -8.12 3.80
C ILE A 202 11.07 -9.09 2.71
N LEU A 203 12.04 -9.81 2.13
CA LEU A 203 11.81 -10.76 1.06
C LEU A 203 12.75 -11.94 1.25
N SER A 204 12.21 -13.15 1.15
CA SER A 204 12.97 -14.39 1.05
C SER A 204 12.42 -15.23 -0.10
N GLY A 205 13.33 -15.72 -0.93
CA GLY A 205 13.12 -16.66 -2.03
C GLY A 205 14.18 -17.76 -1.93
N THR A 206 13.79 -18.89 -1.35
CA THR A 206 14.64 -20.09 -1.21
C THR A 206 14.29 -21.16 -2.24
N PHE A 207 13.18 -20.97 -2.95
CA PHE A 207 12.67 -21.81 -4.04
C PHE A 207 12.58 -23.30 -3.69
N ALA A 208 12.45 -23.62 -2.39
CA ALA A 208 12.35 -25.00 -1.90
C ALA A 208 11.08 -25.69 -2.40
N THR A 209 9.98 -24.93 -2.56
CA THR A 209 8.69 -25.40 -3.08
C THR A 209 8.02 -24.31 -3.93
N GLY A 210 8.32 -24.27 -5.24
CA GLY A 210 7.78 -23.29 -6.18
C GLY A 210 8.69 -22.07 -6.40
N GLU A 211 8.15 -21.04 -7.05
CA GLU A 211 8.89 -19.84 -7.49
C GLU A 211 8.88 -18.70 -6.45
N ASP A 212 8.42 -18.95 -5.21
CA ASP A 212 8.33 -17.96 -4.12
C ASP A 212 7.80 -16.58 -4.57
N ASN A 213 6.68 -16.55 -5.29
CA ASN A 213 6.03 -15.34 -5.81
C ASN A 213 6.91 -14.47 -6.74
N PHE A 214 7.96 -15.01 -7.36
CA PHE A 214 8.53 -14.44 -8.57
C PHE A 214 7.67 -14.82 -9.78
N PHE A 215 7.31 -13.83 -10.59
CA PHE A 215 6.52 -14.00 -11.79
C PHE A 215 7.45 -14.07 -13.00
N TYR A 216 7.38 -15.17 -13.75
CA TYR A 216 8.06 -15.29 -15.04
C TYR A 216 7.37 -14.46 -16.13
N THR A 217 8.15 -13.84 -17.01
CA THR A 217 7.65 -13.20 -18.24
C THR A 217 8.67 -13.42 -19.35
N ASP A 218 8.23 -14.05 -20.45
CA ASP A 218 8.99 -14.04 -21.71
C ASP A 218 8.83 -12.67 -22.36
N ILE A 219 9.96 -12.01 -22.66
CA ILE A 219 10.02 -10.70 -23.33
C ILE A 219 10.84 -10.80 -24.63
N SER A 220 10.95 -12.00 -25.20
CA SER A 220 11.55 -12.27 -26.51
C SER A 220 10.53 -12.10 -27.66
N PRO A 221 10.97 -11.74 -28.89
CA PRO A 221 10.06 -11.52 -30.01
C PRO A 221 9.31 -12.76 -30.53
N ASP A 222 9.72 -13.96 -30.14
CA ASP A 222 9.29 -15.24 -30.73
C ASP A 222 8.98 -16.36 -29.72
N ASN A 223 8.90 -16.02 -28.42
CA ASN A 223 8.59 -16.93 -27.32
C ASN A 223 9.61 -18.10 -27.20
N THR A 224 10.90 -17.79 -27.39
CA THR A 224 12.01 -18.76 -27.30
C THR A 224 12.65 -18.84 -25.91
N VAL A 225 12.08 -18.18 -24.90
CA VAL A 225 12.58 -18.23 -23.54
C VAL A 225 11.63 -19.03 -22.65
N ASN A 226 12.20 -19.95 -21.87
CA ASN A 226 11.44 -20.80 -20.95
C ASN A 226 11.90 -20.56 -19.51
N GLY A 227 11.00 -20.05 -18.67
CA GLY A 227 11.15 -20.01 -17.22
C GLY A 227 10.58 -21.27 -16.56
N ALA A 228 11.28 -21.80 -15.56
CA ALA A 228 10.77 -22.82 -14.65
C ALA A 228 11.52 -22.81 -13.31
N GLN A 229 10.85 -23.18 -12.22
CA GLN A 229 11.52 -23.69 -11.03
C GLN A 229 12.15 -25.06 -11.34
N ALA A 230 13.46 -25.22 -11.12
CA ALA A 230 14.16 -26.49 -11.37
C ALA A 230 15.25 -26.76 -10.33
N ASN A 231 15.17 -27.86 -9.58
CA ASN A 231 16.16 -28.23 -8.54
C ASN A 231 16.38 -27.13 -7.48
N GLY A 232 15.28 -26.59 -6.93
CA GLY A 232 15.32 -25.67 -5.80
C GLY A 232 15.81 -24.26 -6.11
N ARG A 233 15.66 -23.78 -7.35
CA ARG A 233 16.05 -22.43 -7.79
C ARG A 233 15.16 -21.96 -8.94
N LEU A 234 15.12 -20.65 -9.20
CA LEU A 234 14.59 -20.11 -10.45
C LEU A 234 15.55 -20.46 -11.58
N GLN A 235 15.03 -20.96 -12.71
CA GLN A 235 15.81 -21.21 -13.91
C GLN A 235 15.14 -20.59 -15.13
N MET A 236 15.93 -19.92 -15.96
CA MET A 236 15.51 -19.35 -17.23
C MET A 236 16.43 -19.85 -18.34
N THR A 237 15.84 -20.29 -19.44
CA THR A 237 16.53 -20.96 -20.54
C THR A 237 16.24 -20.21 -21.84
N LEU A 238 17.25 -19.62 -22.48
CA LEU A 238 17.13 -18.83 -23.71
C LEU A 238 17.82 -19.56 -24.87
N GLY A 239 17.10 -19.79 -25.97
CA GLY A 239 17.61 -20.49 -27.15
C GLY A 239 17.41 -22.01 -27.11
N GLY A 240 18.23 -22.75 -27.87
CA GLY A 240 18.23 -24.23 -27.92
C GLY A 240 16.97 -24.91 -28.47
N THR A 241 16.14 -24.18 -29.22
CA THR A 241 14.88 -24.70 -29.78
C THR A 241 15.05 -25.35 -31.16
N ASP A 242 15.71 -24.64 -32.07
CA ASP A 242 15.98 -25.03 -33.45
C ASP A 242 17.09 -24.15 -34.08
N ASN A 243 17.44 -24.42 -35.34
CA ASN A 243 18.46 -23.68 -36.11
C ASN A 243 17.94 -22.34 -36.71
N THR A 244 16.87 -21.74 -36.17
CA THR A 244 16.49 -20.38 -36.59
C THR A 244 17.42 -19.36 -35.93
N THR A 245 17.83 -18.32 -36.66
CA THR A 245 18.56 -17.21 -36.05
C THR A 245 17.59 -16.32 -35.26
N VAL A 246 17.85 -16.14 -33.97
CA VAL A 246 17.04 -15.31 -33.07
C VAL A 246 17.97 -14.32 -32.37
N GLN A 247 17.57 -13.05 -32.30
CA GLN A 247 18.38 -11.97 -31.72
C GLN A 247 17.65 -11.30 -30.57
N ASN A 248 18.41 -10.77 -29.61
CA ASN A 248 17.92 -10.04 -28.44
C ASN A 248 16.88 -10.80 -27.61
N MET A 249 17.07 -12.12 -27.45
CA MET A 249 16.23 -12.93 -26.57
C MET A 249 16.35 -12.42 -25.14
N ARG A 250 15.23 -12.23 -24.47
CA ARG A 250 15.16 -11.81 -23.07
C ARG A 250 14.00 -12.50 -22.38
N GLY A 251 14.21 -12.88 -21.12
CA GLY A 251 13.14 -13.29 -20.20
C GLY A 251 13.37 -12.64 -18.86
N SER A 252 12.35 -12.56 -18.02
CA SER A 252 12.48 -11.98 -16.68
C SER A 252 11.74 -12.76 -15.61
N TYR A 253 12.24 -12.67 -14.38
CA TYR A 253 11.58 -13.04 -13.15
C TYR A 253 11.44 -11.79 -12.28
N THR A 254 10.19 -11.39 -11.99
CA THR A 254 9.88 -10.17 -11.23
C THR A 254 9.17 -10.51 -9.93
N ARG A 255 9.61 -9.96 -8.80
CA ARG A 255 8.87 -10.04 -7.52
C ARG A 255 8.69 -8.67 -6.91
N MET A 256 7.47 -8.42 -6.46
CA MET A 256 7.08 -7.22 -5.74
C MET A 256 7.28 -7.45 -4.25
N PHE A 257 7.77 -6.43 -3.55
CA PHE A 257 7.87 -6.42 -2.09
C PHE A 257 7.60 -5.03 -1.53
N TRP A 258 7.30 -4.97 -0.25
CA TRP A 258 6.92 -3.73 0.43
C TRP A 258 8.04 -3.29 1.35
N VAL A 259 8.29 -2.00 1.38
CA VAL A 259 9.16 -1.34 2.35
C VAL A 259 8.30 -0.35 3.12
N SER A 260 8.33 -0.41 4.45
CA SER A 260 7.39 0.32 5.32
C SER A 260 7.87 1.74 5.69
N ALA A 261 9.18 1.99 5.58
CA ALA A 261 9.82 3.28 5.85
C ALA A 261 11.07 3.44 4.96
N TYR A 262 11.63 4.65 4.83
CA TYR A 262 12.95 4.81 4.19
C TYR A 262 13.99 3.99 4.95
N GLN A 263 14.50 2.92 4.33
CA GLN A 263 15.42 2.00 4.99
C GLN A 263 16.53 1.51 4.09
N GLU A 264 17.67 1.24 4.71
CA GLU A 264 18.78 0.56 4.06
C GLU A 264 18.41 -0.93 3.90
N VAL A 265 18.19 -1.34 2.65
CA VAL A 265 17.95 -2.73 2.28
C VAL A 265 19.20 -3.35 1.69
N THR A 266 19.50 -4.57 2.08
CA THR A 266 20.57 -5.38 1.51
C THR A 266 19.95 -6.55 0.78
N LEU A 267 20.03 -6.51 -0.55
CA LEU A 267 19.73 -7.66 -1.40
C LEU A 267 20.98 -8.54 -1.49
N SER A 268 20.79 -9.84 -1.32
CA SER A 268 21.74 -10.87 -1.74
C SER A 268 21.03 -11.98 -2.51
N PHE A 269 21.72 -12.59 -3.46
CA PHE A 269 21.27 -13.79 -4.17
C PHE A 269 22.47 -14.55 -4.74
N ASP A 270 22.33 -15.86 -4.86
CA ASP A 270 23.26 -16.69 -5.61
C ASP A 270 22.82 -16.75 -7.09
N TYR A 271 23.77 -16.72 -8.01
CA TYR A 271 23.50 -16.89 -9.43
C TYR A 271 24.46 -17.88 -10.08
N THR A 272 23.99 -18.46 -11.18
CA THR A 272 24.82 -19.18 -12.15
C THR A 272 24.31 -18.85 -13.55
N LEU A 273 25.19 -18.33 -14.39
CA LEU A 273 24.95 -18.08 -15.80
C LEU A 273 25.80 -19.08 -16.60
N GLU A 274 25.15 -19.83 -17.47
CA GLU A 274 25.74 -20.85 -18.32
C GLU A 274 25.49 -20.49 -19.78
N GLN A 275 26.50 -20.66 -20.62
CA GLN A 275 26.42 -20.55 -22.07
C GLN A 275 26.98 -21.85 -22.66
N SER A 276 26.23 -22.50 -23.53
CA SER A 276 26.63 -23.77 -24.16
C SER A 276 27.86 -23.63 -25.06
N CYS A 277 28.25 -24.74 -25.71
CA CYS A 277 29.10 -24.65 -26.90
C CYS A 277 28.42 -23.85 -28.03
N SER A 278 29.16 -23.69 -29.13
CA SER A 278 28.72 -23.15 -30.43
C SER A 278 28.67 -21.62 -30.54
N TYR A 279 28.39 -20.86 -29.48
CA TYR A 279 28.37 -19.38 -29.52
C TYR A 279 29.61 -18.73 -30.19
N GLU A 280 29.38 -17.92 -31.23
CA GLU A 280 30.39 -17.10 -31.90
C GLU A 280 30.94 -15.95 -31.02
N THR A 281 32.12 -15.44 -31.37
CA THR A 281 32.84 -14.41 -30.59
C THR A 281 32.14 -13.04 -30.46
N ASP A 282 31.14 -12.76 -31.30
CA ASP A 282 30.32 -11.56 -31.28
C ASP A 282 28.99 -11.73 -30.53
N GLU A 283 28.70 -12.93 -30.01
CA GLU A 283 27.52 -13.22 -29.21
C GLU A 283 27.78 -13.13 -27.71
N SER A 284 26.73 -12.97 -26.90
CA SER A 284 26.86 -12.85 -25.45
C SER A 284 25.60 -13.19 -24.67
N SER A 285 25.82 -13.82 -23.51
CA SER A 285 24.81 -14.13 -22.50
C SER A 285 24.99 -13.20 -21.30
N GLU A 286 23.91 -12.65 -20.76
CA GLU A 286 23.93 -11.68 -19.65
C GLU A 286 22.89 -12.02 -18.58
N LEU A 287 23.27 -11.85 -17.32
CA LEU A 287 22.37 -11.66 -16.20
C LEU A 287 22.31 -10.17 -15.90
N ILE A 288 21.13 -9.58 -16.03
CA ILE A 288 20.81 -8.22 -15.62
C ILE A 288 19.91 -8.33 -14.38
N ALA A 289 20.15 -7.51 -13.38
CA ALA A 289 19.22 -7.36 -12.25
C ALA A 289 18.85 -5.89 -12.12
N THR A 290 17.60 -5.61 -11.77
CA THR A 290 17.11 -4.25 -11.50
C THR A 290 16.33 -4.17 -10.20
N MET A 291 16.33 -2.97 -9.61
CA MET A 291 15.47 -2.58 -8.51
C MET A 291 14.70 -1.34 -8.99
N ASP A 292 13.38 -1.44 -9.10
CA ASP A 292 12.52 -0.39 -9.67
C ASP A 292 13.02 0.11 -11.04
N THR A 293 13.36 -0.83 -11.93
CA THR A 293 13.97 -0.61 -13.25
C THR A 293 15.41 -0.08 -13.25
N VAL A 294 15.99 0.31 -12.10
CA VAL A 294 17.38 0.77 -11.99
C VAL A 294 18.34 -0.43 -11.97
N PRO A 295 19.33 -0.53 -12.89
CA PRO A 295 20.30 -1.63 -12.89
C PRO A 295 21.16 -1.68 -11.63
N LEU A 296 21.32 -2.86 -11.03
CA LEU A 296 22.00 -2.99 -9.74
C LEU A 296 23.51 -2.64 -9.83
N THR A 297 24.15 -2.79 -10.99
CA THR A 297 25.60 -2.56 -11.16
C THR A 297 25.96 -1.14 -11.65
N GLY A 298 24.99 -0.22 -11.73
CA GLY A 298 25.27 1.20 -12.00
C GLY A 298 25.63 1.48 -13.47
N THR A 299 26.90 1.76 -13.77
CA THR A 299 27.35 2.13 -15.12
C THR A 299 27.50 0.96 -16.08
N THR A 300 27.60 -0.27 -15.57
CA THR A 300 27.52 -1.49 -16.38
C THR A 300 26.08 -2.03 -16.39
N PRO A 301 25.54 -2.53 -17.51
CA PRO A 301 24.15 -2.95 -17.58
C PRO A 301 23.87 -4.33 -16.98
N TYR A 302 24.89 -5.15 -16.67
CA TYR A 302 24.75 -6.53 -16.22
C TYR A 302 25.42 -6.79 -14.86
N VAL A 303 24.95 -7.81 -14.15
CA VAL A 303 25.58 -8.42 -12.97
C VAL A 303 26.64 -9.43 -13.39
N ALA A 304 26.36 -10.23 -14.41
CA ALA A 304 27.30 -11.19 -14.99
C ALA A 304 27.12 -11.26 -16.51
N ARG A 305 28.22 -11.48 -17.23
CA ARG A 305 28.24 -11.62 -18.69
C ARG A 305 29.22 -12.69 -19.12
N ILE A 306 28.84 -13.46 -20.13
CA ILE A 306 29.71 -14.35 -20.88
C ILE A 306 29.71 -13.86 -22.34
N LEU A 307 30.89 -13.71 -22.93
CA LEU A 307 31.05 -13.52 -24.37
C LEU A 307 31.28 -14.90 -25.00
N GLY A 308 30.71 -15.12 -26.19
CA GLY A 308 30.92 -16.34 -26.94
C GLY A 308 32.40 -16.58 -27.22
N ASN A 309 32.79 -17.85 -27.27
CA ASN A 309 34.18 -18.28 -27.20
C ASN A 309 34.73 -18.74 -28.57
N GLY A 310 34.00 -18.50 -29.66
CA GLY A 310 34.33 -18.99 -30.99
C GLY A 310 34.02 -20.48 -31.12
N ASN A 311 32.81 -20.87 -30.71
CA ASN A 311 32.25 -22.20 -30.90
C ASN A 311 33.03 -23.32 -30.15
N ALA A 312 33.79 -22.96 -29.11
CA ALA A 312 34.64 -23.89 -28.36
C ALA A 312 33.87 -24.66 -27.28
N CYS A 313 34.28 -25.92 -27.06
CA CYS A 313 33.71 -26.82 -26.04
C CYS A 313 34.72 -27.16 -24.92
N PRO A 314 34.27 -27.49 -23.70
CA PRO A 314 32.87 -27.44 -23.25
C PRO A 314 32.34 -26.01 -23.13
N GLY A 315 31.01 -25.87 -22.98
CA GLY A 315 30.38 -24.59 -22.69
C GLY A 315 30.94 -23.93 -21.43
N VAL A 316 30.79 -22.62 -21.34
CA VAL A 316 31.36 -21.76 -20.30
C VAL A 316 30.30 -21.34 -19.30
N SER A 317 30.69 -21.19 -18.03
CA SER A 317 29.81 -20.76 -16.96
C SER A 317 30.48 -19.77 -16.01
N THR A 318 29.66 -18.95 -15.37
CA THR A 318 30.07 -18.07 -14.28
C THR A 318 29.03 -18.09 -13.17
N SER A 319 29.50 -18.16 -11.93
CA SER A 319 28.66 -18.26 -10.73
C SER A 319 29.20 -17.36 -9.65
N GLY A 320 28.32 -16.84 -8.80
CA GLY A 320 28.72 -16.04 -7.65
C GLY A 320 27.55 -15.75 -6.72
N ASN A 321 27.89 -15.23 -5.54
CA ASN A 321 26.94 -14.55 -4.68
C ASN A 321 26.99 -13.05 -5.03
N TYR A 322 25.86 -12.48 -5.45
CA TYR A 322 25.73 -11.04 -5.58
C TYR A 322 25.17 -10.49 -4.28
N LYS A 323 25.74 -9.40 -3.79
CA LYS A 323 25.24 -8.66 -2.63
C LYS A 323 25.38 -7.17 -2.89
N LYS A 324 24.29 -6.42 -2.76
CA LYS A 324 24.31 -4.96 -2.82
C LYS A 324 23.30 -4.36 -1.85
N THR A 325 23.69 -3.23 -1.29
CA THR A 325 22.91 -2.43 -0.36
C THR A 325 22.38 -1.19 -1.09
N PHE A 326 21.14 -0.83 -0.80
CA PHE A 326 20.36 0.26 -1.40
C PHE A 326 19.59 0.98 -0.30
N VAL A 327 19.22 2.23 -0.52
CA VAL A 327 18.17 2.87 0.28
C VAL A 327 16.90 2.85 -0.56
N LEU A 328 15.85 2.21 -0.06
CA LEU A 328 14.53 2.22 -0.68
C LEU A 328 13.59 3.17 0.08
N ALA A 329 12.60 3.69 -0.63
CA ALA A 329 11.55 4.51 -0.08
C ALA A 329 10.51 3.64 0.67
N PRO A 330 9.59 4.23 1.44
CA PRO A 330 8.35 3.56 1.79
C PRO A 330 7.54 3.34 0.50
N GLY A 331 7.03 2.12 0.28
CA GLY A 331 6.21 1.80 -0.90
C GLY A 331 6.41 0.39 -1.45
N LYS A 332 5.88 0.20 -2.67
CA LYS A 332 5.94 -1.03 -3.47
C LYS A 332 7.20 -0.99 -4.33
N HIS A 333 8.08 -1.98 -4.15
CA HIS A 333 9.33 -2.11 -4.89
C HIS A 333 9.35 -3.36 -5.76
N HIS A 334 10.03 -3.28 -6.91
CA HIS A 334 10.13 -4.34 -7.90
C HIS A 334 11.57 -4.82 -8.01
N LEU A 335 11.82 -6.04 -7.54
CA LEU A 335 13.06 -6.77 -7.84
C LEU A 335 12.86 -7.56 -9.12
N GLN A 336 13.73 -7.37 -10.11
CA GLN A 336 13.69 -8.10 -11.37
C GLN A 336 15.05 -8.75 -11.69
N PHE A 337 15.02 -10.00 -12.11
CA PHE A 337 16.14 -10.73 -12.72
C PHE A 337 15.82 -10.96 -14.20
N VAL A 338 16.63 -10.39 -15.09
CA VAL A 338 16.49 -10.53 -16.54
C VAL A 338 17.64 -11.37 -17.06
N GLY A 339 17.33 -12.50 -17.69
CA GLY A 339 18.28 -13.20 -18.55
C GLY A 339 18.22 -12.57 -19.94
N ALA A 340 19.37 -12.29 -20.53
CA ALA A 340 19.46 -11.79 -21.90
C ALA A 340 20.48 -12.58 -22.71
N ASN A 341 20.18 -12.79 -23.98
CA ASN A 341 21.08 -13.38 -24.96
C ASN A 341 21.02 -12.55 -26.25
N SER A 342 22.17 -12.05 -26.71
CA SER A 342 22.23 -11.18 -27.90
C SER A 342 21.83 -11.92 -29.18
N GLN A 343 22.18 -13.20 -29.32
CA GLN A 343 21.88 -13.99 -30.51
C GLN A 343 22.00 -15.50 -30.24
N LYS A 344 21.24 -16.31 -30.98
CA LYS A 344 21.55 -17.71 -31.29
C LYS A 344 21.34 -17.96 -32.78
N THR A 345 22.14 -18.84 -33.37
CA THR A 345 22.08 -19.30 -34.76
C THR A 345 21.88 -20.82 -34.89
N ASP A 346 22.25 -21.61 -33.88
CA ASP A 346 22.17 -23.08 -33.88
C ASP A 346 21.22 -23.64 -32.79
N SER A 347 20.64 -24.81 -33.05
CA SER A 347 19.78 -25.54 -32.09
C SER A 347 20.49 -25.98 -30.80
N THR A 348 21.82 -25.94 -30.75
CA THR A 348 22.61 -26.27 -29.56
C THR A 348 23.00 -25.04 -28.72
N GLU A 349 22.69 -23.83 -29.18
CA GLU A 349 23.03 -22.58 -28.50
C GLU A 349 22.00 -22.23 -27.43
N LEU A 350 22.42 -22.47 -26.18
CA LEU A 350 21.59 -22.36 -24.99
C LEU A 350 22.27 -21.48 -23.94
N THR A 351 21.61 -20.39 -23.57
CA THR A 351 21.91 -19.66 -22.33
C THR A 351 21.02 -20.20 -21.22
N THR A 352 21.59 -20.56 -20.08
CA THR A 352 20.82 -20.91 -18.88
C THR A 352 21.21 -19.99 -17.73
N LEU A 353 20.24 -19.23 -17.23
CA LEU A 353 20.36 -18.45 -16.01
C LEU A 353 19.69 -19.21 -14.87
N LYS A 354 20.35 -19.27 -13.71
CA LYS A 354 19.84 -19.82 -12.45
C LYS A 354 20.01 -18.79 -11.34
N VAL A 355 18.98 -18.56 -10.53
CA VAL A 355 19.00 -17.64 -9.37
C VAL A 355 18.42 -18.36 -8.15
N ASP A 356 19.13 -18.27 -7.02
CA ASP A 356 18.85 -19.00 -5.79
C ASP A 356 19.12 -18.11 -4.54
N ASN A 357 18.63 -18.51 -3.37
CA ASN A 357 18.84 -17.83 -2.08
C ASN A 357 18.62 -16.30 -2.12
N VAL A 358 17.55 -15.85 -2.78
CA VAL A 358 17.23 -14.43 -2.88
C VAL A 358 16.73 -13.93 -1.54
N LEU A 359 17.47 -13.01 -0.93
CA LEU A 359 17.18 -12.46 0.39
C LEU A 359 17.29 -10.94 0.32
N ILE A 360 16.24 -10.24 0.72
CA ILE A 360 16.31 -8.82 1.04
C ILE A 360 16.12 -8.65 2.53
N THR A 361 17.13 -8.06 3.17
CA THR A 361 17.09 -7.70 4.58
C THR A 361 17.10 -6.19 4.77
N GLY A 362 16.26 -5.65 5.65
CA GLY A 362 16.23 -4.25 6.03
C GLY A 362 16.98 -4.01 7.34
N SER A 363 17.73 -2.92 7.44
CA SER A 363 18.21 -2.44 8.74
C SER A 363 17.25 -1.37 9.29
N THR A 364 16.88 -1.50 10.55
CA THR A 364 16.24 -0.44 11.34
C THR A 364 17.23 0.69 11.71
N THR A 365 18.52 0.53 11.39
CA THR A 365 19.55 1.56 11.60
C THR A 365 19.47 2.63 10.51
N GLN A 366 19.23 3.88 10.91
CA GLN A 366 19.13 5.02 10.00
C GLN A 366 20.46 5.28 9.26
N CYS A 367 20.37 5.69 7.99
CA CYS A 367 21.53 5.87 7.11
C CYS A 367 22.54 6.88 7.69
N THR A 368 23.82 6.52 7.67
CA THR A 368 24.88 7.39 8.23
C THR A 368 25.17 8.61 7.35
N ALA A 369 25.31 9.78 7.97
CA ALA A 369 25.31 11.08 7.31
C ALA A 369 26.58 11.46 6.49
N SER A 370 27.29 10.48 5.93
CA SER A 370 28.55 10.68 5.19
C SER A 370 28.45 10.48 3.67
N GLN A 371 27.37 9.87 3.17
CA GLN A 371 27.15 9.65 1.73
C GLN A 371 26.51 10.88 1.07
N SER A 372 27.35 11.86 0.74
CA SER A 372 26.98 13.05 -0.03
C SER A 372 26.86 12.75 -1.53
N GLU A 373 25.86 11.96 -1.92
CA GLU A 373 25.38 11.92 -3.30
C GLU A 373 24.01 12.59 -3.39
N THR A 374 23.79 13.38 -4.44
CA THR A 374 22.74 14.40 -4.52
C THR A 374 21.32 13.84 -4.49
N PHE A 375 20.66 13.94 -3.33
CA PHE A 375 19.20 13.78 -3.22
C PHE A 375 18.49 14.92 -3.94
N THR A 376 17.89 14.64 -5.10
CA THR A 376 17.14 15.62 -5.92
C THR A 376 15.63 15.62 -5.68
N ASN A 377 15.12 14.76 -4.79
CA ASN A 377 13.70 14.68 -4.50
C ASN A 377 13.30 15.67 -3.40
N LEU A 378 12.34 16.54 -3.74
CA LEU A 378 11.58 17.29 -2.77
C LEU A 378 10.61 16.35 -2.04
N CYS A 379 10.41 16.62 -0.77
CA CYS A 379 9.67 15.75 0.14
C CYS A 379 8.16 16.04 0.24
N THR A 380 7.68 17.12 -0.39
CA THR A 380 6.28 17.51 -0.76
C THR A 380 6.32 18.99 -1.22
N ALA A 381 5.16 19.63 -1.41
CA ALA A 381 4.96 21.04 -1.80
C ALA A 381 5.58 22.12 -0.88
N CYS A 382 6.28 21.74 0.19
CA CYS A 382 6.74 22.61 1.28
C CYS A 382 8.20 23.08 1.18
N ASP A 383 8.77 23.13 -0.03
CA ASP A 383 10.13 23.64 -0.30
C ASP A 383 11.26 22.90 0.49
N GLY A 384 11.02 21.64 0.87
CA GLY A 384 11.95 20.84 1.66
C GLY A 384 12.70 19.75 0.87
N LEU A 385 13.96 19.52 1.24
CA LEU A 385 14.80 18.39 0.80
C LEU A 385 14.75 17.25 1.83
N LEU A 386 14.62 16.01 1.39
CA LEU A 386 14.58 14.84 2.29
C LEU A 386 15.97 14.54 2.91
N ASN A 387 16.02 14.14 4.19
CA ASN A 387 17.24 13.69 4.87
C ASN A 387 17.29 12.15 5.03
N CYS A 388 18.44 11.64 5.46
CA CYS A 388 18.72 10.21 5.71
C CYS A 388 17.85 9.51 6.76
N GLN A 389 17.02 10.24 7.51
CA GLN A 389 16.11 9.73 8.53
C GLN A 389 14.65 9.70 8.03
N GLY A 390 14.41 9.95 6.74
CA GLY A 390 13.07 10.11 6.17
C GLY A 390 12.35 11.39 6.63
N SER A 391 12.99 12.21 7.47
CA SER A 391 12.47 13.54 7.83
C SER A 391 12.90 14.53 6.76
N CYS A 392 12.03 15.48 6.47
CA CYS A 392 12.42 16.55 5.58
C CYS A 392 13.18 17.66 6.33
N THR A 393 14.09 18.33 5.62
CA THR A 393 14.91 19.46 6.14
C THR A 393 14.08 20.62 6.69
N VAL A 394 12.79 20.68 6.34
CA VAL A 394 11.74 21.38 7.08
C VAL A 394 10.72 20.36 7.58
N SER A 395 10.29 20.46 8.84
CA SER A 395 9.26 19.58 9.39
C SER A 395 7.87 20.05 8.97
N PHE A 396 7.10 19.18 8.34
CA PHE A 396 5.69 19.39 7.98
C PHE A 396 4.92 18.06 8.09
N PRO A 397 3.58 18.08 8.13
CA PRO A 397 2.76 16.86 8.14
C PRO A 397 2.63 16.20 6.76
N SER A 398 2.57 14.87 6.73
CA SER A 398 2.30 14.10 5.50
C SER A 398 1.02 14.50 4.77
N ASN A 399 0.05 15.05 5.49
CA ASN A 399 -1.28 15.41 5.02
C ASN A 399 -1.37 16.90 4.61
N VAL A 400 -0.25 17.56 4.26
CA VAL A 400 -0.25 18.90 3.63
C VAL A 400 -1.22 18.94 2.44
N GLY A 401 -2.11 19.91 2.43
CA GLY A 401 -3.20 20.02 1.44
C GLY A 401 -4.44 19.17 1.74
N ALA A 402 -4.37 18.16 2.61
CA ALA A 402 -5.53 17.41 3.07
C ALA A 402 -6.38 18.22 4.08
N PRO A 403 -7.68 17.91 4.23
CA PRO A 403 -8.55 18.57 5.19
C PRO A 403 -8.05 18.45 6.63
N CYS A 404 -8.21 19.51 7.42
CA CYS A 404 -7.82 19.52 8.82
C CYS A 404 -8.79 20.26 9.72
N GLY A 405 -8.78 19.83 10.98
CA GLY A 405 -9.38 20.56 12.07
C GLY A 405 -10.91 20.46 12.15
N ALA A 406 -11.46 20.89 13.28
CA ALA A 406 -12.91 20.96 13.46
C ALA A 406 -13.55 22.14 12.70
N CYS A 407 -12.72 23.08 12.23
CA CYS A 407 -13.15 24.30 11.55
C CYS A 407 -13.16 24.18 10.02
N GLY A 408 -12.71 23.05 9.46
CA GLY A 408 -12.26 22.97 8.06
C GLY A 408 -10.95 23.72 7.83
N GLY A 409 -10.44 23.63 6.61
CA GLY A 409 -9.11 24.11 6.21
C GLY A 409 -8.25 22.96 5.66
N VAL A 410 -7.10 23.30 5.09
CA VAL A 410 -6.09 22.33 4.60
C VAL A 410 -4.78 22.46 5.39
N VAL A 411 -4.06 21.36 5.59
CA VAL A 411 -2.83 21.41 6.40
C VAL A 411 -1.74 22.20 5.68
N LYS A 412 -1.09 23.12 6.42
CA LYS A 412 0.07 23.90 5.97
C LYS A 412 1.39 23.18 6.28
N CYS A 413 2.43 23.66 5.61
CA CYS A 413 3.82 23.26 5.78
C CYS A 413 4.44 23.48 7.17
N ASP A 414 3.72 24.03 8.14
CA ASP A 414 4.20 24.32 9.50
C ASP A 414 3.51 23.47 10.57
N GLY A 415 2.74 22.45 10.18
CA GLY A 415 1.93 21.65 11.09
C GLY A 415 0.57 22.24 11.40
N THR A 416 0.32 23.50 11.07
CA THR A 416 -0.93 24.19 11.40
C THR A 416 -1.98 23.95 10.33
N CYS A 417 -3.25 23.96 10.75
CA CYS A 417 -4.33 23.99 9.79
C CYS A 417 -4.40 25.37 9.11
N SER A 418 -4.86 25.43 7.85
CA SER A 418 -4.94 26.72 7.14
C SER A 418 -5.84 27.71 7.87
N GLU A 419 -6.93 27.21 8.45
CA GLU A 419 -7.82 27.95 9.33
C GLU A 419 -7.44 27.82 10.82
N PRO A 420 -7.62 28.89 11.62
CA PRO A 420 -7.35 28.87 13.06
C PRO A 420 -8.20 27.83 13.80
N GLN A 421 -7.56 26.95 14.56
CA GLN A 421 -8.22 25.89 15.34
C GLN A 421 -8.73 26.38 16.72
N THR A 422 -8.89 27.69 16.88
CA THR A 422 -9.41 28.31 18.10
C THR A 422 -10.93 28.33 18.07
N ALA A 423 -11.57 27.69 19.05
CA ALA A 423 -13.01 27.83 19.23
C ALA A 423 -13.40 29.29 19.54
N PRO A 424 -14.50 29.83 18.96
CA PRO A 424 -15.36 29.17 17.99
C PRO A 424 -14.72 29.17 16.59
N CYS A 425 -14.69 27.98 15.97
CA CYS A 425 -14.59 27.89 14.51
C CYS A 425 -15.65 28.83 13.91
N GLY A 426 -15.30 29.55 12.85
CA GLY A 426 -16.27 30.33 12.10
C GLY A 426 -17.42 29.42 11.65
N THR A 427 -18.63 29.98 11.52
CA THR A 427 -19.74 29.28 10.88
C THR A 427 -19.25 28.80 9.50
N PRO A 428 -19.45 27.53 9.10
CA PRO A 428 -19.07 27.07 7.77
C PRO A 428 -19.62 28.01 6.69
N PRO A 429 -18.84 28.35 5.66
CA PRO A 429 -19.24 29.33 4.67
C PRO A 429 -20.53 28.88 3.99
N THR A 430 -21.51 29.78 3.96
CA THR A 430 -22.78 29.55 3.29
C THR A 430 -22.55 29.20 1.81
N PRO A 431 -23.45 28.44 1.15
CA PRO A 431 -23.33 28.14 -0.27
C PRO A 431 -23.10 29.38 -1.15
N GLU A 432 -23.71 30.52 -0.80
CA GLU A 432 -23.50 31.80 -1.48
C GLU A 432 -22.13 32.44 -1.19
N GLU A 433 -21.50 32.17 -0.05
CA GLU A 433 -20.12 32.56 0.23
C GLU A 433 -19.12 31.71 -0.54
N ARG A 434 -19.37 30.39 -0.66
CA ARG A 434 -18.58 29.47 -1.48
C ARG A 434 -18.62 29.88 -2.97
N LEU A 435 -19.80 30.17 -3.51
CA LEU A 435 -19.96 30.74 -4.87
C LEU A 435 -19.13 32.02 -5.06
N ARG A 436 -19.19 32.98 -4.11
CA ARG A 436 -18.43 34.24 -4.15
C ARG A 436 -16.93 34.07 -3.95
N ALA A 437 -16.48 33.00 -3.32
CA ALA A 437 -15.08 32.62 -3.24
C ALA A 437 -14.59 32.08 -4.59
N CYS A 438 -15.39 31.21 -5.24
CA CYS A 438 -15.11 30.66 -6.56
C CYS A 438 -15.11 31.71 -7.69
N ASP A 439 -15.87 32.80 -7.58
CA ASP A 439 -15.74 33.97 -8.49
C ASP A 439 -14.29 34.54 -8.53
N LYS A 440 -13.44 34.21 -7.55
CA LYS A 440 -12.04 34.66 -7.42
C LYS A 440 -11.01 33.54 -7.59
N ASP A 441 -11.42 32.28 -7.80
CA ASP A 441 -10.47 31.20 -8.03
C ASP A 441 -9.75 31.43 -9.37
N PRO A 442 -8.40 31.32 -9.42
CA PRO A 442 -7.65 31.61 -10.64
C PRO A 442 -8.08 30.76 -11.84
N ARG A 443 -8.57 29.53 -11.63
CA ARG A 443 -9.07 28.64 -12.70
C ARG A 443 -10.41 29.15 -13.26
N VAL A 444 -11.29 29.67 -12.40
CA VAL A 444 -12.58 30.27 -12.81
C VAL A 444 -12.33 31.60 -13.54
N VAL A 445 -11.49 32.47 -12.98
CA VAL A 445 -11.11 33.76 -13.60
C VAL A 445 -10.44 33.57 -14.95
N ALA A 446 -9.63 32.52 -15.11
CA ALA A 446 -9.00 32.16 -16.39
C ALA A 446 -9.96 31.48 -17.39
N GLY A 447 -11.20 31.14 -17.00
CA GLY A 447 -12.18 30.45 -17.84
C GLY A 447 -11.87 28.96 -18.06
N LEU A 448 -11.06 28.33 -17.19
CA LEU A 448 -10.71 26.91 -17.25
C LEU A 448 -11.78 26.01 -16.63
N VAL A 449 -12.50 26.51 -15.62
CA VAL A 449 -13.50 25.77 -14.84
C VAL A 449 -14.70 26.68 -14.60
N SER A 450 -15.93 26.14 -14.57
CA SER A 450 -17.11 26.93 -14.21
C SER A 450 -17.13 27.23 -12.71
N ARG A 451 -17.82 28.31 -12.32
CA ARG A 451 -18.00 28.64 -10.90
C ARG A 451 -18.69 27.52 -10.12
N ASP A 452 -19.65 26.85 -10.74
CA ASP A 452 -20.45 25.82 -10.09
C ASP A 452 -19.63 24.53 -9.90
N ILE A 453 -18.79 24.14 -10.87
CA ILE A 453 -17.81 23.05 -10.69
C ILE A 453 -16.79 23.39 -9.59
N CYS A 454 -16.30 24.64 -9.54
CA CYS A 454 -15.43 25.09 -8.46
C CYS A 454 -16.10 24.99 -7.08
N THR A 455 -17.37 25.40 -7.00
CA THR A 455 -18.15 25.39 -5.75
C THR A 455 -18.46 23.96 -5.32
N GLY A 456 -18.77 23.07 -6.28
CA GLY A 456 -18.93 21.63 -6.06
C GLY A 456 -17.70 20.97 -5.50
N ALA A 457 -16.52 21.27 -6.07
CA ALA A 457 -15.25 20.81 -5.53
C ALA A 457 -15.02 21.36 -4.11
N ASP A 458 -15.23 22.65 -3.87
CA ASP A 458 -15.06 23.25 -2.54
C ASP A 458 -15.96 22.62 -1.46
N VAL A 459 -17.19 22.24 -1.81
CA VAL A 459 -18.08 21.42 -0.94
C VAL A 459 -17.50 20.01 -0.78
N PHE A 460 -17.19 19.32 -1.87
CA PHE A 460 -16.71 17.94 -1.88
C PHE A 460 -15.42 17.72 -1.05
N PHE A 461 -14.45 18.63 -1.19
CA PHE A 461 -13.14 18.54 -0.52
C PHE A 461 -13.12 19.16 0.89
N ARG A 462 -14.08 20.00 1.28
CA ARG A 462 -13.98 20.81 2.54
C ARG A 462 -15.23 20.90 3.40
N GLU A 463 -16.43 20.55 2.90
CA GLU A 463 -17.63 20.53 3.74
C GLU A 463 -17.70 19.23 4.55
N THR A 464 -17.76 19.38 5.87
CA THR A 464 -17.91 18.26 6.82
C THR A 464 -19.36 18.01 7.23
N PHE A 465 -20.29 18.82 6.70
CA PHE A 465 -21.72 18.82 7.03
C PHE A 465 -21.98 18.87 8.55
N GLY A 466 -21.08 19.50 9.32
CA GLY A 466 -21.14 19.52 10.78
C GLY A 466 -21.12 18.13 11.42
N GLY A 467 -20.55 17.13 10.74
CA GLY A 467 -20.47 15.73 11.15
C GLY A 467 -19.23 15.40 11.98
N ASN A 468 -18.71 14.18 11.81
CA ASN A 468 -17.52 13.65 12.50
C ASN A 468 -16.17 14.16 11.97
N GLY A 469 -16.18 15.05 10.97
CA GLY A 469 -14.98 15.65 10.37
C GLY A 469 -14.58 15.06 9.02
N ARG A 470 -15.20 13.96 8.57
CA ARG A 470 -15.01 13.45 7.20
C ARG A 470 -15.47 14.48 6.16
N THR A 471 -14.88 14.37 4.98
CA THR A 471 -15.33 15.02 3.73
C THR A 471 -15.48 13.94 2.67
N CYS A 472 -16.03 14.24 1.49
CA CYS A 472 -16.10 13.25 0.41
C CYS A 472 -14.69 12.79 -0.01
N ALA A 473 -13.72 13.70 0.07
CA ALA A 473 -12.31 13.44 -0.21
C ALA A 473 -11.59 12.54 0.80
N SER A 474 -12.19 12.23 1.97
CA SER A 474 -11.63 11.24 2.90
C SER A 474 -11.60 9.83 2.30
N CYS A 475 -12.58 9.51 1.44
CA CYS A 475 -12.64 8.24 0.70
C CYS A 475 -12.37 8.42 -0.81
N HIS A 476 -12.48 9.65 -1.33
CA HIS A 476 -12.23 9.98 -2.73
C HIS A 476 -11.12 11.04 -2.92
N PRO A 477 -9.88 10.76 -2.49
CA PRO A 477 -8.75 11.67 -2.63
C PRO A 477 -8.36 11.90 -4.10
N VAL A 478 -8.17 13.17 -4.48
CA VAL A 478 -7.83 13.58 -5.86
C VAL A 478 -6.49 13.02 -6.36
N ALA A 479 -5.53 12.79 -5.46
CA ALA A 479 -4.20 12.28 -5.78
C ALA A 479 -4.13 10.75 -5.87
N ASN A 480 -5.24 10.04 -5.60
CA ASN A 480 -5.32 8.58 -5.68
C ASN A 480 -6.59 8.18 -6.44
N ASN A 481 -6.74 8.74 -7.65
CA ASN A 481 -7.82 8.44 -8.60
C ASN A 481 -9.25 8.52 -8.06
N TYR A 482 -9.49 9.37 -7.05
CA TYR A 482 -10.77 9.49 -6.35
C TYR A 482 -11.23 8.16 -5.74
N THR A 483 -10.29 7.35 -5.24
CA THR A 483 -10.53 6.07 -4.56
C THR A 483 -9.48 5.84 -3.46
N ILE A 484 -9.65 4.80 -2.65
CA ILE A 484 -8.68 4.34 -1.65
C ILE A 484 -8.30 2.87 -1.91
N ASP A 485 -7.03 2.58 -1.69
CA ASP A 485 -6.43 1.25 -1.76
C ASP A 485 -5.64 0.97 -0.47
N PRO A 486 -5.28 -0.30 -0.17
CA PRO A 486 -4.56 -0.62 1.06
C PRO A 486 -3.23 0.15 1.23
N PRO A 487 -2.41 0.37 0.19
CA PRO A 487 -1.25 1.26 0.26
C PRO A 487 -1.56 2.70 0.71
N PHE A 488 -2.57 3.34 0.11
CA PHE A 488 -3.01 4.69 0.49
C PHE A 488 -3.48 4.73 1.95
N VAL A 489 -4.34 3.78 2.35
CA VAL A 489 -4.88 3.73 3.71
C VAL A 489 -3.78 3.50 4.75
N ALA A 490 -2.84 2.59 4.47
CA ALA A 490 -1.70 2.33 5.36
C ALA A 490 -0.79 3.56 5.49
N ALA A 491 -0.48 4.24 4.38
CA ALA A 491 0.33 5.46 4.38
C ALA A 491 -0.36 6.62 5.13
N LEU A 492 -1.67 6.79 4.94
CA LEU A 492 -2.46 7.78 5.67
C LEU A 492 -2.55 7.46 7.16
N GLN A 493 -2.72 6.18 7.54
CA GLN A 493 -2.79 5.77 8.95
C GLN A 493 -1.46 5.95 9.67
N ALA A 494 -0.34 5.57 9.03
CA ALA A 494 1.00 5.69 9.61
C ALA A 494 1.39 7.15 9.85
N SER A 495 0.90 8.06 9.02
CA SER A 495 1.35 9.45 8.98
C SER A 495 0.35 10.46 9.56
N ASN A 496 -0.95 10.15 9.52
CA ASN A 496 -2.03 10.84 10.21
C ASN A 496 -3.02 9.83 10.86
N PRO A 497 -2.67 9.19 11.99
CA PRO A 497 -3.57 8.26 12.71
C PRO A 497 -4.81 8.95 13.36
N ASN A 498 -4.93 10.26 13.20
CA ASN A 498 -6.09 11.06 13.60
C ASN A 498 -6.89 11.58 12.41
N ASP A 499 -6.63 11.09 11.19
CA ASP A 499 -7.43 11.43 10.02
C ASP A 499 -8.91 11.08 10.23
N PRO A 500 -9.86 11.91 9.78
CA PRO A 500 -11.29 11.57 9.81
C PRO A 500 -11.66 10.26 9.10
N LEU A 501 -10.84 9.75 8.18
CA LEU A 501 -11.02 8.39 7.65
C LEU A 501 -11.01 7.34 8.79
N PHE A 502 -10.19 7.54 9.83
CA PHE A 502 -10.09 6.68 11.03
C PHE A 502 -10.94 7.17 12.21
N ALA A 503 -12.11 7.77 11.95
CA ALA A 503 -13.06 8.19 12.99
C ALA A 503 -13.60 7.01 13.82
N ALA A 504 -13.62 5.79 13.27
CA ALA A 504 -13.99 4.57 13.96
C ALA A 504 -12.87 4.11 14.92
N LYS A 505 -12.92 4.56 16.17
CA LYS A 505 -11.93 4.23 17.21
C LYS A 505 -12.54 3.37 18.31
N ALA A 506 -11.79 2.37 18.76
CA ALA A 506 -12.23 1.45 19.80
C ALA A 506 -12.61 2.19 21.11
N GLY A 507 -13.69 1.75 21.76
CA GLY A 507 -14.25 2.41 22.94
C GLY A 507 -14.89 3.80 22.71
N THR A 508 -15.17 4.18 21.46
CA THR A 508 -15.89 5.44 21.13
C THR A 508 -17.30 5.18 20.60
N VAL A 509 -18.13 6.22 20.57
CA VAL A 509 -19.51 6.15 20.01
C VAL A 509 -19.55 5.86 18.50
N LEU A 510 -18.40 5.87 17.83
CA LEU A 510 -18.22 5.54 16.41
C LEU A 510 -17.40 4.25 16.19
N GLU A 511 -17.15 3.45 17.23
CA GLU A 511 -16.37 2.19 17.13
C GLU A 511 -16.84 1.25 16.01
N HIS A 512 -18.17 1.19 15.76
CA HIS A 512 -18.78 0.38 14.70
C HIS A 512 -19.23 1.22 13.48
N LEU A 513 -18.55 2.34 13.21
CA LEU A 513 -18.74 3.10 11.97
C LEU A 513 -18.01 2.45 10.79
N GLU A 514 -16.96 1.66 11.06
CA GLU A 514 -16.15 0.91 10.11
C GLU A 514 -15.75 -0.45 10.70
N THR A 515 -15.26 -1.37 9.88
CA THR A 515 -14.62 -2.63 10.33
C THR A 515 -13.09 -2.54 10.19
N PRO A 516 -12.33 -3.51 10.72
CA PRO A 516 -10.90 -3.66 10.42
C PRO A 516 -10.56 -3.85 8.92
N ASP A 517 -11.55 -4.10 8.06
CA ASP A 517 -11.37 -4.18 6.60
C ASP A 517 -11.00 -2.83 5.98
N LEU A 518 -11.31 -1.70 6.62
CA LEU A 518 -10.83 -0.40 6.16
C LEU A 518 -9.29 -0.37 6.16
N THR A 519 -8.68 -0.73 7.29
CA THR A 519 -7.23 -0.70 7.46
C THR A 519 -6.49 -1.87 6.81
N SER A 520 -7.13 -3.03 6.68
CA SER A 520 -6.49 -4.24 6.10
C SER A 520 -6.75 -4.40 4.60
N ASN A 521 -7.87 -3.89 4.09
CA ASN A 521 -8.39 -4.20 2.75
C ASN A 521 -8.87 -2.95 1.96
N ALA A 522 -8.82 -1.76 2.55
CA ALA A 522 -9.42 -0.53 2.01
C ALA A 522 -10.91 -0.67 1.64
N LEU A 523 -11.67 -1.34 2.51
CA LEU A 523 -13.12 -1.48 2.40
C LEU A 523 -13.83 -0.64 3.46
N ILE A 524 -14.89 0.04 3.05
CA ILE A 524 -15.77 0.81 3.93
C ILE A 524 -17.00 0.00 4.32
N LEU A 525 -17.51 0.23 5.53
CA LEU A 525 -18.75 -0.35 6.03
C LEU A 525 -19.96 0.36 5.41
N GLU A 526 -20.83 -0.41 4.79
CA GLU A 526 -22.04 0.05 4.10
C GLU A 526 -23.30 -0.55 4.71
N ASN A 527 -24.27 0.30 5.09
CA ASN A 527 -25.57 -0.12 5.59
C ASN A 527 -26.64 0.02 4.49
N VAL A 528 -26.41 -0.64 3.34
CA VAL A 528 -27.20 -0.45 2.10
C VAL A 528 -28.70 -0.74 2.25
N ASP A 529 -29.06 -1.63 3.19
CA ASP A 529 -30.44 -2.01 3.51
C ASP A 529 -31.08 -1.19 4.65
N GLY A 530 -30.35 -0.21 5.18
CA GLY A 530 -30.84 0.73 6.17
C GLY A 530 -30.22 0.62 7.56
N PHE A 531 -30.65 1.53 8.44
CA PHE A 531 -29.99 1.88 9.68
C PHE A 531 -30.68 1.34 10.95
N GLN A 532 -31.47 0.27 10.84
CA GLN A 532 -32.23 -0.28 11.98
C GLN A 532 -31.31 -0.96 13.00
N ASP A 533 -30.25 -1.61 12.52
CA ASP A 533 -29.19 -2.22 13.36
C ASP A 533 -27.82 -2.06 12.67
N PRO A 534 -27.26 -0.85 12.64
CA PRO A 534 -26.14 -0.54 11.76
C PRO A 534 -24.81 -1.18 12.16
N ALA A 535 -24.70 -1.69 13.38
CA ALA A 535 -23.50 -2.34 13.89
C ALA A 535 -23.43 -3.84 13.53
N ASN A 536 -24.54 -4.46 13.12
CA ASN A 536 -24.61 -5.88 12.79
C ASN A 536 -25.24 -6.16 11.40
N ARG A 537 -26.04 -5.22 10.86
CA ARG A 537 -26.57 -5.26 9.49
C ARG A 537 -25.77 -4.34 8.58
N PHE A 538 -24.67 -4.85 8.06
CA PHE A 538 -23.80 -4.14 7.12
C PHE A 538 -23.16 -5.11 6.11
N VAL A 539 -22.61 -4.54 5.04
CA VAL A 539 -21.68 -5.20 4.12
C VAL A 539 -20.39 -4.36 4.06
N THR A 540 -19.32 -4.91 3.49
CA THR A 540 -18.07 -4.16 3.25
C THR A 540 -17.84 -3.99 1.75
N ARG A 541 -17.72 -2.74 1.29
CA ARG A 541 -17.52 -2.41 -0.13
C ARG A 541 -16.24 -1.63 -0.37
N SER A 542 -15.66 -1.80 -1.55
CA SER A 542 -14.55 -0.97 -2.03
C SER A 542 -15.06 0.39 -2.48
N VAL A 543 -14.18 1.39 -2.53
CA VAL A 543 -14.56 2.72 -2.97
C VAL A 543 -14.34 2.84 -4.49
N PRO A 544 -15.39 3.00 -5.32
CA PRO A 544 -15.19 3.14 -6.76
C PRO A 544 -14.59 4.52 -7.08
N HIS A 545 -13.75 4.58 -8.12
CA HIS A 545 -13.26 5.85 -8.66
C HIS A 545 -14.42 6.74 -9.15
N LEU A 546 -14.24 8.06 -9.18
CA LEU A 546 -15.29 9.00 -9.63
C LEU A 546 -15.15 9.47 -11.09
N PHE A 547 -14.24 8.90 -11.87
CA PHE A 547 -14.10 9.27 -13.27
C PHE A 547 -15.29 8.83 -14.15
N SER A 548 -15.64 9.69 -15.11
CA SER A 548 -16.54 9.42 -16.24
C SER A 548 -18.01 9.17 -15.88
N LEU A 549 -18.43 9.51 -14.66
CA LEU A 549 -19.81 9.37 -14.18
C LEU A 549 -20.86 10.01 -15.10
N ALA A 550 -20.52 11.09 -15.81
CA ALA A 550 -21.41 11.71 -16.80
C ALA A 550 -21.92 10.77 -17.90
N ILE A 551 -21.17 9.70 -18.23
CA ILE A 551 -21.50 8.75 -19.30
C ILE A 551 -21.69 7.31 -18.81
N THR A 552 -21.30 6.99 -17.57
CA THR A 552 -21.27 5.62 -17.06
C THR A 552 -22.43 5.24 -16.13
N MET A 553 -23.24 6.18 -15.63
CA MET A 553 -24.29 5.86 -14.63
C MET A 553 -25.70 5.68 -15.19
N ALA A 554 -25.98 6.02 -16.45
CA ALA A 554 -27.37 6.02 -16.93
C ALA A 554 -27.98 4.61 -16.89
N ARG A 555 -29.02 4.38 -16.06
CA ARG A 555 -29.63 3.06 -15.83
C ARG A 555 -30.24 2.46 -17.10
N ASP A 556 -29.93 1.20 -17.37
CA ASP A 556 -30.64 0.36 -18.33
C ASP A 556 -31.94 -0.21 -17.71
N PRO A 557 -33.14 0.14 -18.21
CA PRO A 557 -34.40 -0.41 -17.67
C PRO A 557 -34.57 -1.92 -17.87
N ALA A 558 -33.72 -2.58 -18.67
CA ALA A 558 -33.84 -3.99 -19.03
C ALA A 558 -33.02 -4.96 -18.13
N ASP A 559 -32.37 -4.50 -17.06
CA ASP A 559 -31.85 -5.40 -16.01
C ASP A 559 -32.94 -5.95 -15.06
N GLY A 560 -34.17 -5.44 -15.12
CA GLY A 560 -35.29 -5.90 -14.29
C GLY A 560 -35.38 -5.25 -12.91
N SER A 561 -34.46 -4.33 -12.60
CA SER A 561 -34.52 -3.49 -11.39
C SER A 561 -35.75 -2.55 -11.37
N SER A 562 -36.06 -1.97 -10.21
CA SER A 562 -37.11 -0.96 -10.06
C SER A 562 -36.91 0.26 -10.96
N SER A 563 -38.01 0.79 -11.53
CA SER A 563 -38.02 2.04 -12.28
C SER A 563 -37.90 3.31 -11.43
N SER A 564 -37.82 3.18 -10.10
CA SER A 564 -37.71 4.30 -9.15
C SER A 564 -36.29 4.87 -8.99
N VAL A 565 -35.27 4.21 -9.55
CA VAL A 565 -33.86 4.62 -9.47
C VAL A 565 -33.43 5.23 -10.81
N VAL A 566 -32.83 6.43 -10.76
CA VAL A 566 -32.41 7.20 -11.94
C VAL A 566 -31.02 6.80 -12.42
N ASP A 567 -30.03 6.73 -11.52
CA ASP A 567 -28.62 6.51 -11.84
C ASP A 567 -28.06 5.20 -11.21
N ARG A 568 -27.02 4.66 -11.83
CA ARG A 568 -26.17 3.56 -11.33
C ARG A 568 -24.99 4.12 -10.54
N THR A 569 -25.30 4.72 -9.40
CA THR A 569 -24.32 5.22 -8.44
C THR A 569 -23.69 4.09 -7.63
N GLY A 570 -22.40 4.18 -7.31
CA GLY A 570 -21.70 3.17 -6.53
C GLY A 570 -21.63 1.81 -7.23
N TRP A 571 -21.57 0.73 -6.46
CA TRP A 571 -21.38 -0.63 -6.99
C TRP A 571 -22.66 -1.34 -7.46
N SER A 572 -23.85 -0.85 -7.12
CA SER A 572 -25.13 -1.52 -7.45
C SER A 572 -26.29 -0.54 -7.70
N GLY A 573 -26.15 0.76 -7.41
CA GLY A 573 -27.23 1.74 -7.57
C GLY A 573 -28.20 1.83 -6.39
N ASP A 574 -27.84 1.27 -5.23
CA ASP A 574 -28.63 1.26 -3.98
C ASP A 574 -28.26 2.39 -2.99
N GLY A 575 -27.02 2.87 -3.00
CA GLY A 575 -26.52 3.87 -2.05
C GLY A 575 -27.11 5.30 -2.18
N ALA A 576 -27.86 5.59 -3.25
CA ALA A 576 -28.54 6.87 -3.42
C ALA A 576 -29.97 6.84 -2.85
N PRO A 577 -30.31 7.68 -1.85
CA PRO A 577 -31.68 7.75 -1.31
C PRO A 577 -32.66 8.40 -2.31
N GLY A 578 -33.96 8.29 -2.02
CA GLY A 578 -35.00 9.01 -2.76
C GLY A 578 -35.21 8.48 -4.18
N ASP A 579 -34.80 9.25 -5.19
CA ASP A 579 -34.91 8.89 -6.61
C ASP A 579 -33.70 8.11 -7.15
N GLY A 580 -32.72 7.81 -6.30
CA GLY A 580 -31.54 7.05 -6.70
C GLY A 580 -30.66 7.78 -7.74
N SER A 581 -30.61 9.11 -7.71
CA SER A 581 -29.79 9.94 -8.60
C SER A 581 -28.40 10.21 -8.01
N LEU A 582 -27.41 10.58 -8.85
CA LEU A 582 -26.14 11.12 -8.32
C LEU A 582 -26.38 12.37 -7.44
N ARG A 583 -27.40 13.17 -7.75
CA ARG A 583 -27.79 14.34 -6.97
C ARG A 583 -28.21 13.99 -5.55
N SER A 584 -28.96 12.90 -5.35
CA SER A 584 -29.38 12.46 -4.02
C SER A 584 -28.33 11.64 -3.29
N PHE A 585 -27.37 11.03 -4.00
CA PHE A 585 -26.27 10.25 -3.43
C PHE A 585 -25.49 11.02 -2.35
N LEU A 586 -25.34 12.34 -2.48
CA LEU A 586 -24.73 13.18 -1.45
C LEU A 586 -25.40 13.04 -0.07
N ASP A 587 -26.73 13.02 0.00
CA ASP A 587 -27.44 12.82 1.27
C ASP A 587 -27.20 11.40 1.83
N GLY A 588 -27.07 10.41 0.96
CA GLY A 588 -26.73 9.03 1.32
C GLY A 588 -25.35 8.94 1.97
N ALA A 589 -24.33 9.47 1.31
CA ALA A 589 -22.95 9.48 1.79
C ALA A 589 -22.78 10.25 3.11
N ILE A 590 -23.44 11.40 3.27
CA ILE A 590 -23.45 12.16 4.53
C ILE A 590 -24.06 11.32 5.65
N ASN A 591 -25.23 10.71 5.40
CA ASN A 591 -25.95 9.90 6.38
C ASN A 591 -25.14 8.66 6.79
N GLN A 592 -24.58 7.93 5.82
CA GLN A 592 -23.78 6.73 6.03
C GLN A 592 -22.51 7.02 6.83
N HIS A 593 -21.67 7.97 6.38
CA HIS A 593 -20.28 8.08 6.84
C HIS A 593 -19.96 9.31 7.71
N PHE A 594 -20.70 10.41 7.62
CA PHE A 594 -20.32 11.68 8.28
C PHE A 594 -20.89 11.79 9.70
N THR A 595 -21.65 10.79 10.15
CA THR A 595 -22.38 10.86 11.41
C THR A 595 -21.48 10.93 12.66
N LYS A 596 -21.89 11.72 13.65
CA LYS A 596 -21.29 11.76 14.99
C LYS A 596 -21.66 10.58 15.88
N ARG A 597 -22.73 9.84 15.56
CA ARG A 597 -23.24 8.67 16.31
C ARG A 597 -23.96 7.72 15.35
N LEU A 598 -23.94 6.41 15.63
CA LEU A 598 -24.49 5.39 14.71
C LEU A 598 -26.02 5.48 14.46
N ASN A 599 -26.75 6.22 15.30
CA ASN A 599 -28.19 6.49 15.13
C ASN A 599 -28.51 7.55 14.06
N ARG A 600 -27.50 8.27 13.53
CA ARG A 600 -27.57 9.04 12.27
C ARG A 600 -28.75 10.03 12.18
N VAL A 601 -28.97 10.83 13.22
CA VAL A 601 -30.09 11.78 13.25
C VAL A 601 -29.71 13.09 12.56
N ALA A 602 -30.28 13.31 11.37
CA ALA A 602 -30.19 14.56 10.63
C ALA A 602 -30.55 15.79 11.50
N GLY A 603 -29.75 16.84 11.40
CA GLY A 603 -29.83 18.05 12.23
C GLY A 603 -29.18 17.93 13.61
N VAL A 604 -28.71 16.74 14.01
CA VAL A 604 -28.05 16.50 15.31
C VAL A 604 -26.65 15.91 15.11
N ASP A 605 -26.57 14.83 14.33
CA ASP A 605 -25.32 14.09 14.08
C ASP A 605 -24.57 14.56 12.83
N PHE A 606 -25.30 15.20 11.91
CA PHE A 606 -24.84 15.90 10.71
C PHE A 606 -25.94 16.87 10.26
N ARG A 607 -25.59 17.83 9.40
CA ARG A 607 -26.50 18.77 8.72
C ARG A 607 -26.87 18.19 7.34
N PRO A 608 -28.15 18.19 6.92
CA PRO A 608 -28.51 17.87 5.54
C PRO A 608 -27.85 18.81 4.53
N ALA A 609 -27.56 18.32 3.32
CA ALA A 609 -27.18 19.19 2.22
C ALA A 609 -28.33 20.13 1.85
N THR A 610 -27.99 21.35 1.43
CA THR A 610 -28.91 22.26 0.74
C THR A 610 -29.07 21.85 -0.72
N ASP A 611 -30.12 22.31 -1.39
CA ASP A 611 -30.30 21.99 -2.81
C ASP A 611 -29.18 22.53 -3.69
N LEU A 612 -28.67 23.72 -3.40
CA LEU A 612 -27.51 24.26 -4.10
C LEU A 612 -26.26 23.39 -3.89
N GLU A 613 -26.00 22.88 -2.68
CA GLU A 613 -24.88 21.96 -2.43
C GLU A 613 -25.01 20.65 -3.22
N ARG A 614 -26.22 20.07 -3.33
CA ARG A 614 -26.48 18.91 -4.19
C ARG A 614 -26.18 19.21 -5.66
N ASP A 615 -26.72 20.32 -6.17
CA ASP A 615 -26.60 20.71 -7.58
C ASP A 615 -25.13 20.93 -7.97
N VAL A 616 -24.34 21.62 -7.14
CA VAL A 616 -22.93 21.90 -7.44
C VAL A 616 -22.03 20.68 -7.27
N VAL A 617 -22.28 19.82 -6.27
CA VAL A 617 -21.52 18.57 -6.10
C VAL A 617 -21.78 17.61 -7.26
N GLU A 618 -23.04 17.46 -7.71
CA GLU A 618 -23.36 16.69 -8.92
C GLU A 618 -22.64 17.27 -10.15
N ALA A 619 -22.67 18.59 -10.35
CA ALA A 619 -21.99 19.25 -11.46
C ALA A 619 -20.48 19.02 -11.43
N PHE A 620 -19.86 19.04 -10.24
CA PHE A 620 -18.45 18.70 -10.07
C PHE A 620 -18.18 17.22 -10.42
N GLN A 621 -18.89 16.27 -9.81
CA GLN A 621 -18.67 14.84 -10.03
C GLN A 621 -18.91 14.41 -11.48
N ARG A 622 -19.95 14.92 -12.16
CA ARG A 622 -20.17 14.66 -13.59
C ARG A 622 -19.04 15.24 -14.46
N SER A 623 -18.36 16.30 -14.02
CA SER A 623 -17.24 16.91 -14.76
C SER A 623 -15.87 16.23 -14.55
N LEU A 624 -15.81 15.05 -13.90
CA LEU A 624 -14.61 14.23 -13.74
C LEU A 624 -14.46 13.22 -14.88
N GLY A 625 -13.23 12.98 -15.33
CA GLY A 625 -12.91 11.99 -16.37
C GLY A 625 -13.50 12.31 -17.75
N ARG A 626 -13.81 11.29 -18.55
CA ARG A 626 -14.35 11.43 -19.91
C ARG A 626 -15.80 11.91 -19.91
N GLN A 627 -16.10 12.77 -20.89
CA GLN A 627 -17.42 13.36 -21.12
C GLN A 627 -18.14 12.76 -22.34
N ASN A 628 -17.48 11.87 -23.08
CA ASN A 628 -18.06 11.09 -24.17
C ASN A 628 -17.41 9.70 -24.23
N GLU A 629 -18.13 8.72 -24.80
CA GLU A 629 -17.57 7.40 -25.00
C GLU A 629 -16.46 7.41 -26.05
N LEU A 630 -15.45 6.57 -25.81
CA LEU A 630 -14.41 6.25 -26.77
C LEU A 630 -15.03 5.44 -27.94
N ASN A 631 -14.46 5.53 -29.15
CA ASN A 631 -14.74 4.57 -30.22
C ASN A 631 -13.62 3.53 -30.27
N LEU A 632 -13.73 2.47 -29.47
CA LEU A 632 -12.66 1.47 -29.33
C LEU A 632 -12.37 0.74 -30.64
N ALA A 633 -13.38 0.56 -31.50
CA ALA A 633 -13.18 -0.02 -32.83
C ALA A 633 -12.20 0.80 -33.68
N ALA A 634 -12.26 2.14 -33.59
CA ALA A 634 -11.40 3.06 -34.32
C ALA A 634 -9.98 3.22 -33.76
N VAL A 635 -9.75 2.90 -32.47
CA VAL A 635 -8.42 2.96 -31.83
C VAL A 635 -7.43 2.05 -32.54
N SER A 636 -6.20 2.51 -32.75
CA SER A 636 -5.09 1.68 -33.21
C SER A 636 -3.95 1.77 -32.22
N PHE A 637 -3.60 0.64 -31.60
CA PHE A 637 -2.45 0.53 -30.71
C PHE A 637 -1.17 0.27 -31.53
N THR A 638 -0.04 0.78 -31.04
CA THR A 638 1.29 0.46 -31.57
C THR A 638 1.84 -0.84 -30.97
N ASN A 639 1.52 -1.13 -29.71
CA ASN A 639 1.80 -2.43 -29.09
C ASN A 639 0.93 -3.53 -29.72
N THR A 640 1.57 -4.60 -30.21
CA THR A 640 0.92 -5.72 -30.90
C THR A 640 0.02 -6.55 -29.97
N GLY A 641 0.42 -6.74 -28.71
CA GLY A 641 -0.38 -7.41 -27.69
C GLY A 641 -1.67 -6.66 -27.37
N ALA A 642 -1.59 -5.34 -27.16
CA ALA A 642 -2.74 -4.47 -26.98
C ALA A 642 -3.68 -4.46 -28.21
N GLN A 643 -3.12 -4.44 -29.42
CA GLN A 643 -3.89 -4.50 -30.67
C GLN A 643 -4.60 -5.86 -30.85
N GLN A 644 -3.97 -6.97 -30.43
CA GLN A 644 -4.60 -8.29 -30.36
C GLN A 644 -5.70 -8.33 -29.30
N GLY A 645 -5.44 -7.78 -28.11
CA GLY A 645 -6.42 -7.60 -27.04
C GLY A 645 -7.66 -6.86 -27.49
N LYS A 646 -7.50 -5.75 -28.23
CA LYS A 646 -8.60 -5.01 -28.85
C LYS A 646 -9.45 -5.88 -29.77
N SER A 647 -8.81 -6.70 -30.57
CA SER A 647 -9.47 -7.60 -31.52
C SER A 647 -10.25 -8.69 -30.79
N ASN A 648 -9.68 -9.26 -29.72
CA ASN A 648 -10.33 -10.25 -28.86
C ASN A 648 -11.50 -9.66 -28.05
N PHE A 649 -11.32 -8.49 -27.45
CA PHE A 649 -12.32 -7.80 -26.61
C PHE A 649 -13.58 -7.40 -27.39
N LEU A 650 -13.41 -6.99 -28.65
CA LEU A 650 -14.50 -6.62 -29.56
C LEU A 650 -15.14 -7.81 -30.28
N ASP A 651 -14.51 -8.99 -30.30
CA ASP A 651 -15.04 -10.17 -30.98
C ASP A 651 -16.10 -10.87 -30.09
N PRO A 652 -17.38 -10.89 -30.50
CA PRO A 652 -18.44 -11.54 -29.73
C PRO A 652 -18.24 -13.07 -29.60
N ALA A 653 -17.35 -13.70 -30.36
CA ALA A 653 -17.04 -15.13 -30.27
C ALA A 653 -15.85 -15.46 -29.33
N ARG A 654 -15.15 -14.46 -28.77
CA ARG A 654 -13.89 -14.64 -28.01
C ARG A 654 -13.88 -14.03 -26.61
N GLY A 655 -15.03 -14.07 -25.93
CA GLY A 655 -15.12 -13.79 -24.50
C GLY A 655 -16.09 -12.67 -24.12
N ARG A 656 -16.63 -11.93 -25.11
CA ARG A 656 -17.80 -11.06 -24.95
C ARG A 656 -17.64 -9.92 -23.92
N CYS A 657 -16.43 -9.57 -23.51
CA CYS A 657 -16.18 -8.48 -22.56
C CYS A 657 -16.83 -7.16 -23.00
N GLY A 658 -16.73 -6.82 -24.30
CA GLY A 658 -17.37 -5.65 -24.91
C GLY A 658 -18.92 -5.68 -24.97
N VAL A 659 -19.57 -6.76 -24.53
CA VAL A 659 -21.04 -6.83 -24.38
C VAL A 659 -21.50 -6.03 -23.16
N CYS A 660 -20.81 -6.17 -22.03
CA CYS A 660 -21.09 -5.43 -20.79
C CYS A 660 -20.25 -4.15 -20.65
N HIS A 661 -19.09 -4.12 -21.32
CA HIS A 661 -18.17 -2.97 -21.33
C HIS A 661 -18.01 -2.44 -22.76
N SER A 662 -19.09 -1.96 -23.37
CA SER A 662 -19.05 -1.43 -24.74
C SER A 662 -18.05 -0.29 -24.85
N ASN A 663 -17.19 -0.33 -25.87
CA ASN A 663 -16.03 0.56 -26.02
C ASN A 663 -15.03 0.60 -24.84
N ALA A 664 -15.00 -0.44 -23.99
CA ALA A 664 -14.32 -0.44 -22.69
C ALA A 664 -14.87 0.61 -21.70
N GLY A 665 -16.09 1.11 -21.92
CA GLY A 665 -16.87 1.88 -20.96
C GLY A 665 -17.68 0.99 -20.01
N ALA A 666 -18.72 1.57 -19.42
CA ALA A 666 -19.61 0.91 -18.45
C ALA A 666 -20.99 0.55 -19.04
N THR A 667 -21.10 0.55 -20.37
CA THR A 667 -22.39 0.51 -21.09
C THR A 667 -22.63 -0.81 -21.79
N PHE A 668 -23.87 -1.30 -21.72
CA PHE A 668 -24.28 -2.56 -22.34
C PHE A 668 -24.54 -2.37 -23.85
N VAL A 669 -24.02 -3.29 -24.66
CA VAL A 669 -23.89 -3.12 -26.13
C VAL A 669 -25.21 -2.88 -26.88
N THR A 670 -26.36 -3.33 -26.36
CA THR A 670 -27.67 -3.16 -27.04
C THR A 670 -28.45 -1.93 -26.63
N SER A 671 -28.18 -1.36 -25.46
CA SER A 671 -28.89 -0.20 -24.91
C SER A 671 -28.05 1.07 -24.91
N GLY A 672 -26.71 0.95 -24.82
CA GLY A 672 -25.82 2.07 -24.54
C GLY A 672 -25.93 2.60 -23.11
N LEU A 673 -26.48 1.80 -22.18
CA LEU A 673 -26.79 2.18 -20.80
C LEU A 673 -26.10 1.22 -19.81
N ASN A 674 -25.88 1.66 -18.57
CA ASN A 674 -25.30 0.83 -17.51
C ASN A 674 -26.36 -0.15 -16.98
N ARG A 675 -26.05 -1.44 -17.10
CA ARG A 675 -26.94 -2.56 -16.81
C ARG A 675 -26.30 -3.42 -15.73
N ASN A 676 -27.03 -3.70 -14.65
CA ASN A 676 -26.47 -4.48 -13.55
C ASN A 676 -26.33 -5.96 -13.94
N PHE A 677 -25.28 -6.60 -13.41
CA PHE A 677 -25.01 -8.03 -13.58
C PHE A 677 -24.45 -8.67 -12.31
N ASN A 678 -24.84 -9.92 -12.06
CA ASN A 678 -24.13 -10.81 -11.16
C ASN A 678 -23.01 -11.55 -11.93
N ASN A 679 -21.74 -11.22 -11.66
CA ASN A 679 -20.60 -11.91 -12.26
C ASN A 679 -20.13 -13.14 -11.47
N GLY A 680 -20.75 -13.45 -10.33
CA GLY A 680 -20.43 -14.58 -9.46
C GLY A 680 -19.31 -14.33 -8.44
N ILE A 681 -18.73 -13.12 -8.34
CA ILE A 681 -17.59 -12.88 -7.44
C ILE A 681 -17.95 -13.05 -5.95
N SER A 682 -19.17 -12.66 -5.55
CA SER A 682 -19.64 -12.80 -4.16
C SER A 682 -19.63 -14.26 -3.68
N GLY A 683 -19.89 -15.21 -4.57
CA GLY A 683 -19.89 -16.66 -4.27
C GLY A 683 -18.52 -17.34 -4.35
N GLN A 684 -17.43 -16.61 -4.59
CA GLN A 684 -16.05 -17.15 -4.61
C GLN A 684 -15.24 -16.82 -3.35
N GLN A 685 -15.85 -16.17 -2.35
CA GLN A 685 -15.15 -15.84 -1.11
C GLN A 685 -14.74 -17.12 -0.35
N THR A 686 -13.42 -17.32 -0.19
CA THR A 686 -12.90 -18.20 0.86
C THR A 686 -13.33 -17.69 2.22
N LEU A 687 -13.73 -18.62 3.09
CA LEU A 687 -14.33 -18.43 4.43
C LEU A 687 -13.35 -17.81 5.47
N GLY A 688 -12.76 -16.65 5.15
CA GLY A 688 -11.67 -16.04 5.92
C GLY A 688 -11.87 -14.57 6.30
N ARG A 689 -12.93 -13.89 5.84
CA ARG A 689 -13.30 -12.54 6.32
C ARG A 689 -14.42 -12.62 7.35
N LEU A 690 -14.13 -12.09 8.55
CA LEU A 690 -15.05 -11.92 9.69
C LEU A 690 -15.71 -13.21 10.21
N VAL A 691 -14.90 -14.15 10.72
CA VAL A 691 -15.37 -15.25 11.60
C VAL A 691 -15.10 -14.97 13.09
N ASP A 692 -14.25 -14.00 13.42
CA ASP A 692 -13.67 -13.86 14.77
C ASP A 692 -14.28 -12.78 15.68
N TYR A 693 -15.28 -12.01 15.24
CA TYR A 693 -15.82 -10.90 16.07
C TYR A 693 -17.08 -11.23 16.90
N PHE A 694 -17.78 -12.31 16.58
CA PHE A 694 -19.07 -12.61 17.19
C PHE A 694 -19.08 -13.98 17.89
N GLY A 695 -19.73 -14.02 19.06
CA GLY A 695 -19.69 -15.15 19.97
C GLY A 695 -20.71 -16.24 19.60
N PRO A 696 -20.56 -17.48 20.11
CA PRO A 696 -21.35 -18.62 19.66
C PRO A 696 -22.85 -18.49 19.99
N GLY A 697 -23.64 -17.94 19.05
CA GLY A 697 -25.09 -17.82 19.15
C GLY A 697 -25.72 -16.91 18.10
N GLU A 698 -26.01 -17.48 16.92
CA GLU A 698 -26.79 -16.87 15.81
C GLU A 698 -26.04 -15.89 14.88
N ASP A 699 -24.80 -16.23 14.51
CA ASP A 699 -24.07 -15.55 13.43
C ASP A 699 -24.37 -16.09 12.03
N LEU A 700 -25.06 -15.27 11.24
CA LEU A 700 -25.10 -15.36 9.79
C LEU A 700 -24.33 -14.16 9.24
N THR A 701 -23.11 -14.36 8.72
CA THR A 701 -22.39 -13.29 8.04
C THR A 701 -23.19 -12.87 6.79
N LEU A 702 -23.63 -11.61 6.79
CA LEU A 702 -24.36 -11.04 5.67
C LEU A 702 -23.39 -10.82 4.51
N SER A 703 -23.64 -11.49 3.40
CA SER A 703 -22.91 -11.32 2.14
C SER A 703 -23.54 -10.18 1.33
N ASP A 704 -22.74 -9.53 0.48
CA ASP A 704 -23.23 -8.45 -0.37
C ASP A 704 -24.07 -9.01 -1.52
N GLY A 705 -25.38 -8.80 -1.44
CA GLY A 705 -26.35 -9.20 -2.45
C GLY A 705 -26.65 -8.12 -3.49
N GLY A 706 -25.86 -7.05 -3.56
CA GLY A 706 -25.97 -6.05 -4.61
C GLY A 706 -27.25 -5.22 -4.52
N PHE A 707 -27.92 -4.98 -5.66
CA PHE A 707 -28.97 -3.97 -5.73
C PHE A 707 -30.26 -4.31 -4.95
N GLY A 708 -30.72 -3.33 -4.17
CA GLY A 708 -31.99 -3.38 -3.45
C GLY A 708 -31.89 -4.15 -2.12
N GLY A 709 -33.04 -4.36 -1.47
CA GLY A 709 -33.12 -5.08 -0.19
C GLY A 709 -33.61 -4.24 1.00
N ALA A 710 -33.48 -2.91 0.94
CA ALA A 710 -33.87 -1.97 2.01
C ALA A 710 -35.35 -2.00 2.50
N THR A 711 -36.23 -2.76 1.84
CA THR A 711 -37.63 -2.99 2.26
C THR A 711 -37.89 -4.41 2.80
N LEU A 712 -36.87 -5.26 2.83
CA LEU A 712 -36.96 -6.65 3.28
C LEU A 712 -36.66 -6.75 4.78
N THR A 713 -37.39 -7.60 5.48
CA THR A 713 -37.16 -7.86 6.92
C THR A 713 -36.00 -8.82 7.15
N ASP A 714 -35.80 -9.75 6.23
CA ASP A 714 -34.92 -10.92 6.33
C ASP A 714 -34.16 -11.12 5.00
N PRO A 715 -32.95 -11.72 5.02
CA PRO A 715 -32.19 -12.02 3.80
C PRO A 715 -32.97 -12.88 2.80
N ASN A 716 -32.79 -12.62 1.51
CA ASN A 716 -33.55 -13.26 0.42
C ASN A 716 -32.69 -14.02 -0.60
N ILE A 717 -31.35 -13.94 -0.51
CA ILE A 717 -30.41 -14.64 -1.39
C ILE A 717 -29.48 -15.53 -0.56
N ASP A 718 -29.27 -16.76 -1.02
CA ASP A 718 -28.15 -17.63 -0.59
C ASP A 718 -26.94 -17.28 -1.47
N ALA A 719 -26.18 -16.27 -1.06
CA ALA A 719 -25.14 -15.68 -1.91
C ALA A 719 -23.90 -16.57 -2.02
N ASN A 720 -23.73 -17.47 -1.04
CA ASN A 720 -22.54 -18.28 -0.87
C ASN A 720 -22.80 -19.77 -1.19
N GLY A 721 -24.04 -20.14 -1.57
CA GLY A 721 -24.43 -21.51 -1.93
C GLY A 721 -24.46 -22.50 -0.76
N ILE A 722 -24.67 -22.00 0.46
CA ILE A 722 -24.55 -22.75 1.72
C ILE A 722 -25.89 -23.29 2.25
N GLY A 723 -26.98 -23.09 1.52
CA GLY A 723 -28.29 -23.69 1.76
C GLY A 723 -29.23 -22.86 2.63
N PHE A 724 -28.90 -21.59 2.90
CA PHE A 724 -29.75 -20.65 3.63
C PHE A 724 -29.53 -19.22 3.10
N PHE A 725 -30.54 -18.36 3.24
CA PHE A 725 -30.42 -16.98 2.79
C PHE A 725 -29.55 -16.16 3.75
N ASN A 726 -28.54 -15.49 3.20
CA ASN A 726 -27.54 -14.72 3.93
C ASN A 726 -27.16 -13.41 3.23
N ALA A 727 -27.91 -12.95 2.23
CA ALA A 727 -27.74 -11.65 1.60
C ALA A 727 -29.08 -10.98 1.30
N PHE A 728 -29.05 -9.64 1.24
CA PHE A 728 -30.15 -8.78 0.79
C PHE A 728 -29.85 -8.25 -0.62
N GLY A 729 -30.85 -8.19 -1.49
CA GLY A 729 -30.74 -7.59 -2.83
C GLY A 729 -31.27 -8.49 -3.96
N ASP A 730 -30.78 -8.30 -5.18
CA ASP A 730 -31.09 -9.12 -6.36
C ASP A 730 -29.89 -9.88 -6.95
N GLY A 731 -28.71 -9.70 -6.34
CA GLY A 731 -27.42 -10.31 -6.70
C GLY A 731 -26.61 -9.52 -7.73
N ASN A 732 -27.13 -8.41 -8.28
CA ASN A 732 -26.51 -7.72 -9.41
C ASN A 732 -25.80 -6.42 -9.01
N PHE A 733 -24.70 -6.16 -9.70
CA PHE A 733 -23.80 -5.02 -9.50
C PHE A 733 -23.59 -4.25 -10.81
N ASN A 734 -23.29 -2.96 -10.69
CA ASN A 734 -22.97 -2.05 -11.79
C ASN A 734 -21.60 -2.41 -12.39
N PRO A 735 -21.48 -2.63 -13.71
CA PRO A 735 -20.17 -2.67 -14.37
C PRO A 735 -19.46 -1.31 -14.25
N PRO A 736 -18.19 -1.26 -13.82
CA PRO A 736 -17.37 -0.05 -13.90
C PRO A 736 -16.88 0.17 -15.35
N PRO A 737 -16.46 1.39 -15.73
CA PRO A 737 -15.73 1.59 -16.98
C PRO A 737 -14.32 0.99 -16.86
N LEU A 738 -13.71 0.61 -17.99
CA LEU A 738 -12.41 -0.07 -18.01
C LEU A 738 -11.27 0.78 -18.61
N VAL A 739 -11.57 1.90 -19.29
CA VAL A 739 -10.54 2.83 -19.77
C VAL A 739 -9.78 3.46 -18.59
N GLU A 740 -10.47 3.70 -17.48
CA GLU A 740 -9.97 4.36 -16.28
C GLU A 740 -9.58 3.40 -15.14
N ALA A 741 -9.61 2.08 -15.37
CA ALA A 741 -9.58 1.12 -14.27
C ALA A 741 -8.20 0.54 -13.92
N ALA A 742 -7.21 0.57 -14.82
CA ALA A 742 -6.00 -0.27 -14.66
C ALA A 742 -5.12 0.13 -13.46
N ASP A 743 -5.19 1.39 -13.05
CA ASP A 743 -4.49 2.01 -11.92
C ASP A 743 -5.34 2.10 -10.65
N THR A 744 -6.63 1.72 -10.69
CA THR A 744 -7.58 1.76 -9.57
C THR A 744 -7.81 0.38 -8.93
N ALA A 745 -6.76 -0.44 -8.86
CA ALA A 745 -6.77 -1.71 -8.13
C ALA A 745 -6.75 -1.48 -6.60
N PRO A 746 -7.31 -2.38 -5.76
CA PRO A 746 -7.83 -3.70 -6.09
C PRO A 746 -9.19 -3.70 -6.81
N PHE A 747 -9.53 -4.82 -7.44
CA PHE A 747 -10.70 -4.92 -8.31
C PHE A 747 -11.96 -5.48 -7.62
N PHE A 748 -13.11 -5.22 -8.25
CA PHE A 748 -14.48 -5.55 -7.81
C PHE A 748 -14.99 -4.78 -6.59
N HIS A 749 -16.30 -4.92 -6.31
CA HIS A 749 -17.03 -4.20 -5.26
C HIS A 749 -16.56 -4.50 -3.82
N ASN A 750 -15.66 -5.46 -3.62
CA ASN A 750 -15.27 -6.02 -2.33
C ASN A 750 -13.75 -6.29 -2.22
N ASN A 751 -12.94 -5.77 -3.14
CA ASN A 751 -11.50 -6.04 -3.24
C ASN A 751 -11.17 -7.54 -3.11
N ALA A 752 -11.94 -8.40 -3.78
CA ALA A 752 -11.90 -9.84 -3.54
C ALA A 752 -10.54 -10.48 -3.86
N GLU A 753 -10.08 -11.35 -2.97
CA GLU A 753 -9.06 -12.34 -3.25
C GLU A 753 -9.67 -13.54 -3.99
N VAL A 754 -8.94 -14.09 -4.97
CA VAL A 754 -9.32 -15.37 -5.61
C VAL A 754 -8.10 -16.28 -5.60
N GLY A 755 -8.11 -17.24 -4.68
CA GLY A 755 -7.04 -18.24 -4.51
C GLY A 755 -5.84 -17.74 -3.71
N SER A 756 -6.06 -17.23 -2.49
CA SER A 756 -5.02 -16.77 -1.54
C SER A 756 -4.08 -15.67 -2.06
N VAL A 757 -4.51 -14.93 -3.08
CA VAL A 757 -3.80 -13.79 -3.64
C VAL A 757 -4.83 -12.72 -3.99
N PHE A 758 -4.60 -11.49 -3.52
CA PHE A 758 -5.38 -10.31 -3.92
C PHE A 758 -5.40 -10.14 -5.45
N GLN A 759 -6.54 -9.77 -6.00
CA GLN A 759 -6.63 -9.36 -7.40
C GLN A 759 -6.06 -7.95 -7.58
N THR A 760 -4.73 -7.84 -7.52
CA THR A 760 -3.97 -6.60 -7.77
C THR A 760 -3.55 -6.42 -9.22
N THR A 761 -3.81 -7.40 -10.10
CA THR A 761 -3.46 -7.32 -11.53
C THR A 761 -4.62 -7.73 -12.42
N LEU A 762 -4.72 -7.10 -13.59
CA LEU A 762 -5.77 -7.38 -14.59
C LEU A 762 -5.71 -8.83 -15.10
N GLY A 763 -4.53 -9.44 -15.17
CA GLY A 763 -4.38 -10.87 -15.47
C GLY A 763 -5.16 -11.79 -14.51
N ARG A 764 -5.27 -11.44 -13.21
CA ARG A 764 -6.07 -12.20 -12.24
C ARG A 764 -7.58 -11.98 -12.42
N VAL A 765 -7.99 -10.77 -12.78
CA VAL A 765 -9.39 -10.46 -13.15
C VAL A 765 -9.81 -11.31 -14.35
N LEU A 766 -9.00 -11.34 -15.42
CA LEU A 766 -9.26 -12.14 -16.62
C LEU A 766 -9.30 -13.65 -16.31
N PHE A 767 -8.41 -14.13 -15.43
CA PHE A 767 -8.43 -15.53 -14.96
C PHE A 767 -9.74 -15.89 -14.25
N PHE A 768 -10.26 -15.01 -13.38
CA PHE A 768 -11.58 -15.21 -12.75
C PHE A 768 -12.71 -15.31 -13.79
N TYR A 769 -12.72 -14.45 -14.81
CA TYR A 769 -13.73 -14.52 -15.88
C TYR A 769 -13.62 -15.80 -16.73
N GLY A 770 -12.44 -16.39 -16.86
CA GLY A 770 -12.24 -17.70 -17.51
C GLY A 770 -12.56 -18.92 -16.64
N THR A 771 -12.86 -18.76 -15.35
CA THR A 771 -12.98 -19.89 -14.40
C THR A 771 -14.24 -19.85 -13.52
N GLY A 772 -14.49 -18.71 -12.86
CA GLY A 772 -15.63 -18.52 -11.95
C GLY A 772 -16.88 -17.99 -12.65
N PHE A 773 -16.73 -17.00 -13.54
CA PHE A 773 -17.88 -16.30 -14.16
C PHE A 773 -18.86 -17.23 -14.86
N GLN A 774 -18.39 -18.32 -15.48
CA GLN A 774 -19.24 -19.30 -16.18
C GLN A 774 -20.39 -19.87 -15.32
N PHE A 775 -20.23 -19.89 -14.00
CA PHE A 775 -21.23 -20.39 -13.04
C PHE A 775 -22.22 -19.31 -12.54
N SER A 776 -22.08 -18.06 -12.99
CA SER A 776 -22.92 -16.93 -12.59
C SER A 776 -24.21 -16.81 -13.41
N SER A 777 -25.24 -16.14 -12.85
CA SER A 777 -26.45 -15.78 -13.60
C SER A 777 -26.17 -14.73 -14.69
N GLY A 778 -25.14 -13.88 -14.52
CA GLY A 778 -24.67 -12.98 -15.58
C GLY A 778 -24.16 -13.75 -16.80
N SER A 779 -23.38 -14.81 -16.59
CA SER A 779 -22.95 -15.71 -17.67
C SER A 779 -24.17 -16.29 -18.41
N ALA A 780 -25.12 -16.88 -17.69
CA ALA A 780 -26.34 -17.45 -18.27
C ALA A 780 -27.18 -16.42 -19.07
N THR A 781 -27.24 -15.17 -18.60
CA THR A 781 -27.89 -14.06 -19.33
C THR A 781 -27.16 -13.73 -20.63
N VAL A 782 -25.83 -13.63 -20.61
CA VAL A 782 -25.02 -13.41 -21.83
C VAL A 782 -25.19 -14.58 -22.81
N GLU A 783 -25.19 -15.83 -22.32
CA GLU A 783 -25.37 -17.01 -23.18
C GLU A 783 -26.75 -17.06 -23.83
N THR A 784 -27.79 -16.71 -23.09
CA THR A 784 -29.17 -16.66 -23.61
C THR A 784 -29.33 -15.61 -24.70
N LEU A 785 -28.69 -14.44 -24.55
CA LEU A 785 -28.82 -13.32 -25.47
C LEU A 785 -27.93 -13.42 -26.71
N PHE A 786 -26.73 -14.01 -26.58
CA PHE A 786 -25.70 -13.96 -27.65
C PHE A 786 -25.04 -15.30 -27.98
N GLY A 787 -25.43 -16.40 -27.32
CA GLY A 787 -24.82 -17.72 -27.45
C GLY A 787 -23.62 -17.95 -26.53
N PRO A 788 -22.97 -19.14 -26.58
CA PRO A 788 -22.01 -19.59 -25.57
C PRO A 788 -20.88 -18.61 -25.21
N ASN A 789 -20.45 -18.64 -23.95
CA ASN A 789 -19.33 -17.84 -23.44
C ASN A 789 -18.00 -18.59 -23.65
N ASN A 790 -17.19 -18.12 -24.59
CA ASN A 790 -15.89 -18.71 -24.92
C ASN A 790 -14.74 -17.89 -24.30
N ILE A 791 -14.71 -17.83 -22.97
CA ILE A 791 -13.67 -17.11 -22.20
C ILE A 791 -12.60 -18.13 -21.79
N SER A 792 -11.37 -17.96 -22.26
CA SER A 792 -10.21 -18.79 -21.95
C SER A 792 -8.93 -17.94 -21.99
N ALA A 793 -7.80 -18.47 -21.50
CA ALA A 793 -6.52 -17.78 -21.56
C ALA A 793 -6.12 -17.36 -23.00
N GLU A 794 -6.47 -18.16 -24.01
CA GLU A 794 -6.23 -17.83 -25.42
C GLU A 794 -7.12 -16.66 -25.86
N THR A 795 -8.41 -16.70 -25.54
CA THR A 795 -9.37 -15.68 -25.99
C THR A 795 -9.27 -14.38 -25.21
N THR A 796 -8.77 -14.39 -23.96
CA THR A 796 -8.46 -13.17 -23.19
C THR A 796 -7.06 -12.61 -23.43
N SER A 797 -6.24 -13.26 -24.26
CA SER A 797 -4.87 -12.83 -24.54
C SER A 797 -4.82 -11.40 -25.07
N GLY A 798 -3.87 -10.60 -24.57
CA GLY A 798 -3.67 -9.19 -24.92
C GLY A 798 -4.66 -8.20 -24.29
N ILE A 799 -5.75 -8.64 -23.63
CA ILE A 799 -6.75 -7.72 -23.07
C ILE A 799 -6.18 -6.88 -21.92
N ALA A 800 -5.37 -7.45 -21.03
CA ALA A 800 -4.74 -6.68 -19.96
C ALA A 800 -3.76 -5.61 -20.50
N PRO A 801 -2.83 -5.92 -21.44
CA PRO A 801 -2.06 -4.91 -22.18
C PRO A 801 -2.92 -3.83 -22.87
N MET A 802 -4.08 -4.19 -23.45
CA MET A 802 -4.99 -3.23 -24.05
C MET A 802 -5.55 -2.23 -23.03
N LEU A 803 -6.03 -2.73 -21.88
CA LEU A 803 -6.58 -1.90 -20.80
C LEU A 803 -5.51 -1.00 -20.16
N VAL A 804 -4.32 -1.54 -19.92
CA VAL A 804 -3.17 -0.79 -19.43
C VAL A 804 -2.78 0.34 -20.38
N VAL A 805 -2.73 0.10 -21.69
CA VAL A 805 -2.39 1.17 -22.66
C VAL A 805 -3.52 2.20 -22.79
N LEU A 806 -4.79 1.82 -22.66
CA LEU A 806 -5.92 2.77 -22.60
C LEU A 806 -5.82 3.70 -21.39
N ASN A 807 -5.53 3.13 -20.22
CA ASN A 807 -5.42 3.84 -18.94
C ASN A 807 -4.19 4.75 -18.90
N ALA A 808 -3.01 4.26 -19.28
CA ALA A 808 -1.81 5.09 -19.38
C ALA A 808 -2.00 6.26 -20.35
N VAL A 809 -2.72 6.06 -21.46
CA VAL A 809 -3.12 7.13 -22.39
C VAL A 809 -4.05 8.15 -21.73
N PHE A 810 -5.03 7.71 -20.95
CA PHE A 810 -5.96 8.55 -20.20
C PHE A 810 -5.22 9.43 -19.18
N ASN A 811 -4.31 8.84 -18.40
CA ASN A 811 -3.53 9.56 -17.39
C ASN A 811 -2.55 10.55 -18.02
N ILE A 812 -1.90 10.20 -19.14
CA ILE A 812 -1.09 11.15 -19.91
C ILE A 812 -1.93 12.33 -20.41
N ASP A 813 -3.18 12.08 -20.84
CA ASP A 813 -4.06 13.14 -21.32
C ASP A 813 -4.63 14.00 -20.16
N LEU A 814 -4.85 13.44 -18.96
CA LEU A 814 -5.12 14.18 -17.72
C LEU A 814 -3.92 15.04 -17.28
N ALA A 815 -2.71 14.49 -17.27
CA ALA A 815 -1.48 15.22 -16.98
C ALA A 815 -1.29 16.41 -17.95
N ARG A 816 -1.53 16.19 -19.25
CA ARG A 816 -1.51 17.26 -20.27
C ARG A 816 -2.56 18.33 -20.00
N GLN A 817 -3.78 17.96 -19.62
CA GLN A 817 -4.85 18.90 -19.28
C GLN A 817 -4.48 19.78 -18.07
N ARG A 818 -3.96 19.16 -16.99
CA ARG A 818 -3.50 19.86 -15.77
C ARG A 818 -2.32 20.79 -16.07
N LEU A 819 -1.35 20.36 -16.88
CA LEU A 819 -0.21 21.20 -17.27
C LEU A 819 -0.58 22.33 -18.23
N GLN A 820 -1.54 22.14 -19.14
CA GLN A 820 -2.08 23.22 -19.98
C GLN A 820 -2.78 24.30 -19.14
N ALA A 821 -3.55 23.87 -18.13
CA ALA A 821 -4.13 24.78 -17.14
C ALA A 821 -3.02 25.53 -16.37
N ALA A 822 -1.99 24.82 -15.88
CA ALA A 822 -0.85 25.43 -15.20
C ALA A 822 -0.09 26.44 -16.10
N GLU A 823 0.11 26.14 -17.39
CA GLU A 823 0.76 27.04 -18.36
C GLU A 823 -0.05 28.31 -18.57
N LYS A 824 -1.38 28.18 -18.73
CA LYS A 824 -2.28 29.32 -18.87
C LYS A 824 -2.27 30.20 -17.62
N LEU A 825 -2.38 29.62 -16.43
CA LEU A 825 -2.30 30.36 -15.17
C LEU A 825 -0.93 31.02 -14.98
N ALA A 826 0.16 30.34 -15.33
CA ALA A 826 1.49 30.94 -15.33
C ALA A 826 1.58 32.11 -16.31
N THR A 827 1.00 32.00 -17.51
CA THR A 827 1.07 33.07 -18.52
C THR A 827 0.25 34.29 -18.12
N ASP A 828 -1.00 34.08 -17.70
CA ASP A 828 -1.97 35.14 -17.42
C ASP A 828 -1.74 35.79 -16.04
N LEU A 829 -1.46 34.97 -15.01
CA LEU A 829 -1.43 35.40 -13.60
C LEU A 829 -0.03 35.44 -12.99
N LYS A 830 0.97 34.83 -13.65
CA LYS A 830 2.40 34.86 -13.29
C LYS A 830 2.69 34.40 -11.85
N THR A 831 2.86 35.34 -10.93
CA THR A 831 3.17 35.10 -9.51
C THR A 831 1.95 35.14 -8.61
N ILE A 832 0.74 35.40 -9.14
CA ILE A 832 -0.51 35.31 -8.39
C ILE A 832 -0.92 33.84 -8.29
N ARG A 833 -1.25 33.40 -7.08
CA ARG A 833 -1.59 32.00 -6.73
C ARG A 833 -0.61 30.96 -7.33
N PRO A 834 0.69 31.05 -6.99
CA PRO A 834 1.69 30.10 -7.49
C PRO A 834 1.45 28.68 -6.94
N ASP A 835 0.79 28.57 -5.79
CA ASP A 835 0.27 27.34 -5.20
C ASP A 835 -0.64 26.56 -6.17
N VAL A 836 -1.53 27.24 -6.90
CA VAL A 836 -2.43 26.55 -7.85
C VAL A 836 -1.67 26.06 -9.08
N GLN A 837 -0.68 26.83 -9.54
CA GLN A 837 0.17 26.43 -10.65
C GLN A 837 1.02 25.19 -10.28
N VAL A 838 1.58 25.17 -9.08
CA VAL A 838 2.41 24.06 -8.57
C VAL A 838 1.56 22.84 -8.29
N GLN A 839 0.40 22.96 -7.64
CA GLN A 839 -0.44 21.80 -7.36
C GLN A 839 -0.94 21.12 -8.64
N LEU A 840 -1.27 21.88 -9.70
CA LEU A 840 -1.58 21.29 -11.01
C LEU A 840 -0.38 20.56 -11.63
N MET A 841 0.87 20.99 -11.38
CA MET A 841 2.06 20.28 -11.82
C MET A 841 2.32 19.00 -11.01
N LEU A 842 2.15 19.04 -9.69
CA LEU A 842 2.31 17.87 -8.82
C LEU A 842 1.24 16.82 -9.11
N LEU A 843 -0.02 17.24 -9.22
CA LEU A 843 -1.12 16.38 -9.67
C LEU A 843 -0.89 15.83 -11.09
N ALA A 844 -0.22 16.55 -11.99
CA ALA A 844 0.18 15.97 -13.28
C ALA A 844 1.34 14.97 -13.17
N GLY A 845 2.12 15.02 -12.09
CA GLY A 845 3.11 14.02 -11.72
C GLY A 845 2.48 12.70 -11.29
N GLU A 846 1.47 12.74 -10.39
CA GLU A 846 0.77 11.53 -9.91
C GLU A 846 0.22 10.71 -11.10
N GLU A 847 -0.47 11.35 -12.05
CA GLU A 847 -0.99 10.72 -13.28
C GLU A 847 0.10 10.04 -14.13
N ILE A 848 1.31 10.64 -14.18
CA ILE A 848 2.44 10.09 -14.91
C ILE A 848 3.04 8.90 -14.17
N GLU A 849 3.05 8.92 -12.83
CA GLU A 849 3.47 7.79 -12.01
C GLU A 849 2.49 6.62 -12.12
N ASP A 850 1.18 6.88 -12.11
CA ASP A 850 0.15 5.88 -12.38
C ASP A 850 0.34 5.25 -13.77
N ALA A 851 0.55 6.08 -14.81
CA ALA A 851 0.86 5.59 -16.16
C ALA A 851 2.13 4.73 -16.20
N ILE A 852 3.21 5.12 -15.51
CA ILE A 852 4.44 4.32 -15.42
C ILE A 852 4.19 2.98 -14.71
N ARG A 853 3.42 2.99 -13.61
CA ARG A 853 3.08 1.80 -12.82
C ARG A 853 2.35 0.77 -13.66
N VAL A 854 1.22 1.14 -14.28
CA VAL A 854 0.39 0.18 -15.04
C VAL A 854 1.13 -0.36 -16.27
N LEU A 855 1.91 0.48 -16.97
CA LEU A 855 2.73 0.05 -18.10
C LEU A 855 3.85 -0.92 -17.66
N ALA A 856 4.36 -0.80 -16.43
CA ALA A 856 5.35 -1.70 -15.87
C ALA A 856 4.74 -3.05 -15.47
N ASP A 857 3.55 -3.06 -14.84
CA ASP A 857 2.87 -4.30 -14.39
C ASP A 857 2.58 -5.27 -15.56
N GLU A 858 2.31 -4.77 -16.78
CA GLU A 858 2.14 -5.59 -18.00
C GLU A 858 3.37 -5.57 -18.95
N SER A 859 4.52 -5.01 -18.52
CA SER A 859 5.78 -4.95 -19.29
C SER A 859 5.67 -4.35 -20.70
N VAL A 860 4.80 -3.34 -20.88
CA VAL A 860 4.60 -2.65 -22.16
C VAL A 860 5.31 -1.29 -22.21
N HIS A 861 5.60 -0.80 -23.42
CA HIS A 861 6.05 0.57 -23.67
C HIS A 861 7.27 1.04 -22.84
N GLU A 862 8.27 0.16 -22.68
CA GLU A 862 9.47 0.44 -21.87
C GLU A 862 10.24 1.70 -22.30
N SER A 863 10.34 1.95 -23.62
CA SER A 863 10.97 3.17 -24.15
C SER A 863 10.21 4.44 -23.77
N GLU A 864 8.88 4.40 -23.86
CA GLU A 864 8.02 5.52 -23.48
C GLU A 864 8.03 5.74 -21.95
N ARG A 865 8.06 4.66 -21.14
CA ARG A 865 8.18 4.74 -19.67
C ARG A 865 9.41 5.53 -19.23
N ASN A 866 10.56 5.35 -19.90
CA ASN A 866 11.77 6.14 -19.61
C ASN A 866 11.58 7.65 -19.87
N THR A 867 10.81 8.00 -20.89
CA THR A 867 10.46 9.40 -21.19
C THR A 867 9.51 9.97 -20.13
N LEU A 868 8.48 9.20 -19.76
CA LEU A 868 7.54 9.55 -18.68
C LEU A 868 8.27 9.75 -17.35
N GLN A 869 9.20 8.87 -16.99
CA GLN A 869 10.01 8.97 -15.78
C GLN A 869 10.83 10.26 -15.74
N SER A 870 11.38 10.70 -16.89
CA SER A 870 12.08 11.99 -16.99
C SER A 870 11.13 13.19 -16.74
N VAL A 871 9.89 13.12 -17.22
CA VAL A 871 8.88 14.16 -16.96
C VAL A 871 8.46 14.16 -15.49
N LEU A 872 8.21 12.99 -14.89
CA LEU A 872 7.87 12.84 -13.47
C LEU A 872 8.94 13.47 -12.57
N THR A 873 10.22 13.14 -12.80
CA THR A 873 11.33 13.73 -12.06
C THR A 873 11.39 15.26 -12.22
N GLN A 874 11.10 15.81 -13.40
CA GLN A 874 11.03 17.27 -13.59
C GLN A 874 9.88 17.92 -12.82
N LEU A 875 8.67 17.35 -12.88
CA LEU A 875 7.49 17.90 -12.20
C LEU A 875 7.64 17.86 -10.67
N ARG A 876 8.25 16.80 -10.13
CA ARG A 876 8.59 16.67 -8.70
C ARG A 876 9.57 17.72 -8.17
N THR A 877 10.21 18.53 -9.03
CA THR A 877 11.03 19.68 -8.59
C THR A 877 10.24 20.99 -8.39
N ALA A 878 8.95 21.03 -8.73
CA ALA A 878 8.16 22.25 -8.72
C ALA A 878 7.78 22.70 -7.29
N THR A 879 8.05 23.97 -6.96
CA THR A 879 7.67 24.56 -5.66
C THR A 879 7.05 25.95 -5.79
N THR A 880 6.42 26.40 -4.70
CA THR A 880 5.80 27.73 -4.64
C THR A 880 6.85 28.85 -4.59
N GLY A 881 8.00 28.61 -3.94
CA GLY A 881 9.15 29.51 -3.92
C GLY A 881 9.87 29.65 -5.27
N MET A 882 9.63 28.75 -6.21
CA MET A 882 10.27 28.78 -7.54
C MET A 882 9.92 30.04 -8.34
N ALA A 883 10.95 30.66 -8.92
CA ALA A 883 10.80 31.80 -9.81
C ALA A 883 9.86 31.48 -11.00
N TRP A 884 8.94 32.39 -11.30
CA TRP A 884 7.89 32.20 -12.32
C TRP A 884 8.42 31.71 -13.68
N ASN A 885 9.50 32.32 -14.18
CA ASN A 885 10.12 31.90 -15.45
C ASN A 885 10.55 30.43 -15.41
N THR A 886 11.20 29.99 -14.32
CA THR A 886 11.66 28.60 -14.14
C THR A 886 10.48 27.64 -14.10
N ARG A 887 9.43 27.96 -13.31
CA ARG A 887 8.22 27.14 -13.24
C ARG A 887 7.54 27.01 -14.60
N ARG A 888 7.42 28.13 -15.35
CA ARG A 888 6.88 28.12 -16.72
C ARG A 888 7.71 27.24 -17.66
N THR A 889 9.05 27.33 -17.60
CA THR A 889 9.94 26.48 -18.39
C THR A 889 9.72 25.00 -18.10
N LEU A 890 9.60 24.60 -16.83
CA LEU A 890 9.29 23.21 -16.45
C LEU A 890 7.96 22.75 -17.07
N ILE A 891 6.88 23.53 -16.93
CA ILE A 891 5.57 23.22 -17.52
C ILE A 891 5.68 23.02 -19.04
N THR A 892 6.31 23.95 -19.75
CA THR A 892 6.45 23.87 -21.22
C THR A 892 7.33 22.68 -21.67
N THR A 893 8.34 22.32 -20.88
CA THR A 893 9.23 21.18 -21.18
C THR A 893 8.50 19.86 -20.97
N ALA A 894 7.79 19.72 -19.85
CA ALA A 894 6.93 18.58 -19.57
C ALA A 894 5.86 18.40 -20.65
N LEU A 895 5.12 19.46 -20.99
CA LEU A 895 4.12 19.44 -22.07
C LEU A 895 4.71 19.02 -23.42
N THR A 896 5.90 19.52 -23.77
CA THR A 896 6.58 19.14 -25.02
C THR A 896 6.90 17.65 -25.04
N ASN A 897 7.46 17.12 -23.96
CA ASN A 897 7.79 15.70 -23.85
C ASN A 897 6.54 14.81 -23.88
N LEU A 898 5.47 15.20 -23.17
CA LEU A 898 4.20 14.47 -23.18
C LEU A 898 3.53 14.51 -24.57
N ASN A 899 3.55 15.65 -25.26
CA ASN A 899 3.05 15.75 -26.64
C ASN A 899 3.83 14.89 -27.64
N ASN A 900 5.12 14.65 -27.39
CA ASN A 900 5.98 13.80 -28.22
C ASN A 900 5.80 12.30 -27.92
N VAL A 901 5.64 11.91 -26.65
CA VAL A 901 5.51 10.49 -26.25
C VAL A 901 4.09 9.97 -26.46
N ARG A 902 3.06 10.80 -26.28
CA ARG A 902 1.64 10.40 -26.32
C ARG A 902 1.20 9.72 -27.64
N PRO A 903 1.66 10.13 -28.83
CA PRO A 903 1.35 9.43 -30.09
C PRO A 903 2.01 8.04 -30.22
N LEU A 904 3.07 7.75 -29.45
CA LEU A 904 3.80 6.48 -29.52
C LEU A 904 3.01 5.29 -28.98
N PHE A 905 1.95 5.54 -28.20
CA PHE A 905 0.99 4.52 -27.73
C PHE A 905 -0.07 4.14 -28.77
N GLY A 906 -0.25 4.95 -29.83
CA GLY A 906 -1.26 4.72 -30.86
C GLY A 906 -2.07 5.96 -31.28
N SER A 907 -3.17 5.73 -31.99
CA SER A 907 -4.02 6.77 -32.59
C SER A 907 -5.52 6.52 -32.38
N ASN A 908 -6.33 7.56 -32.65
CA ASN A 908 -7.79 7.59 -32.56
C ASN A 908 -8.40 7.40 -31.15
N PHE A 909 -7.63 7.67 -30.09
CA PHE A 909 -8.12 7.80 -28.71
C PHE A 909 -8.94 9.10 -28.53
N ASN A 910 -10.13 9.15 -29.12
CA ASN A 910 -10.91 10.38 -29.22
C ASN A 910 -11.95 10.48 -28.10
N TYR A 911 -11.63 11.21 -27.04
CA TYR A 911 -12.55 11.61 -25.98
C TYR A 911 -12.26 13.03 -25.47
N GLN A 912 -13.25 13.64 -24.82
CA GLN A 912 -13.14 14.92 -24.14
C GLN A 912 -13.02 14.71 -22.63
N LEU A 913 -12.05 15.35 -22.00
CA LEU A 913 -11.91 15.36 -20.54
C LEU A 913 -12.73 16.51 -19.94
N GLY A 914 -13.44 16.24 -18.85
CA GLY A 914 -14.21 17.24 -18.11
C GLY A 914 -13.31 18.22 -17.35
N ALA A 915 -13.84 19.37 -16.96
CA ALA A 915 -13.06 20.43 -16.31
C ALA A 915 -12.86 20.22 -14.79
N GLY A 916 -13.60 19.29 -14.16
CA GLY A 916 -13.52 19.03 -12.71
C GLY A 916 -12.17 18.47 -12.27
N THR A 917 -11.47 17.78 -13.18
CA THR A 917 -10.12 17.20 -12.99
C THR A 917 -9.02 18.25 -12.71
N LEU A 918 -9.34 19.54 -12.85
CA LEU A 918 -8.49 20.68 -12.51
C LEU A 918 -8.74 21.20 -11.07
N MET A 919 -9.73 20.66 -10.36
CA MET A 919 -10.11 21.06 -9.00
C MET A 919 -9.60 20.09 -7.92
N TYR A 920 -9.40 20.65 -6.73
CA TYR A 920 -8.92 20.05 -5.47
C TYR A 920 -9.12 21.08 -4.33
#